data_AF-A0A380P788-F1
#
_entry.id   AF-A0A380P788-F1
#
_cell.length_a   1.000
_cell.length_b   1.000
_cell.length_c   1.000
_cell.angle_alpha   90.00
_cell.angle_beta   90.00
_cell.angle_gamma   90.00
#
_symmetry.space_group_name_H-M   'P 1'
#
loop_
_entity.id
_entity.type
_entity.pdbx_description
1 polymer ?
#
loop_
_entity_poly.entity_id
_entity_poly.type
_entity_poly.pdbx_seq_one_letter_code
_entity_poly.pdbx_strand_id
1 'polypeptide(L)'
;MICLDGQEQAEKLVIDNPHKIVDMVDDVEAIKSGNYPPNMPTAEEEIKQRTYDTAHEMYGNPLPLVIEARIEQELKSIISNGFSVIYLVAQRLVAKSNKDGYLVGSRGSVGSSLVALLIGVTEVNALPPHYRSASGDYVEFADPRKYESGYDLPEKFSPIDGTRLIGDGHNIPFATFLGFKGNKVPDIDLNFSGDYQPYAHNYMKSLFGENNVFRAGTIATVADKTAYGYAKAYERENELHLRGAEIDRLATGATGVKRTTGQHPAGILIVPDDMEIYDFTPIQFPADDLSATWKTTHFDFHSIHDNILKMDILGHDDPTMIRALQDMSGIDPHTIPMDDPGVMSLFSSPEVLGVTEEQIMSKTGTLGVPEFGTAFVRGMLEETHPKNYSELLQISGLSHGTDVWRGNADELIKDGVANIGTVIGTRDKIMTDLINYGVQPESAFQIMEKVRKGKGVSEEYQAEMREAGVPEWYIESCFKIKYMFPRAHAAAYVLMALRIAYYKVYFPMLYYAAYFSVRATNFDIVAMSRGLNSTKSKIQEIKQQGNDASAKDKDLLTVLEIANEALERGYDFSMVDLYKSDSEQWIIEGNTLIAPFNSVPGLGDNVAKRIVAARAEGEFLSKEDLAQRGGVSKTLMDFFNENGVLTGMPDENQLALF
;
A
#
# COMPACT_ATOMS: atom_id res chain seq x y z
N MET A 1 -30.28 -40.92 -25.68
CA MET A 1 -30.18 -42.25 -25.03
C MET A 1 -29.48 -43.17 -26.02
N ILE A 2 -28.23 -43.55 -25.74
CA ILE A 2 -27.61 -44.68 -26.45
C ILE A 2 -28.21 -45.93 -25.79
N CYS A 3 -29.14 -46.60 -26.46
CA CYS A 3 -29.57 -47.93 -26.03
C CYS A 3 -28.42 -48.89 -26.36
N LEU A 4 -27.71 -49.33 -25.34
CA LEU A 4 -26.71 -50.39 -25.47
C LEU A 4 -27.47 -51.71 -25.57
N ASP A 5 -27.38 -52.37 -26.72
CA ASP A 5 -28.07 -53.64 -26.99
C ASP A 5 -27.38 -54.76 -26.20
N GLY A 6 -27.86 -55.00 -24.98
CA GLY A 6 -27.45 -56.11 -24.12
C GLY A 6 -26.64 -55.71 -22.89
N GLN A 7 -26.90 -56.39 -21.78
CA GLN A 7 -26.26 -56.14 -20.48
C GLN A 7 -24.72 -56.21 -20.56
N GLU A 8 -24.18 -57.18 -21.29
CA GLU A 8 -22.74 -57.38 -21.45
C GLU A 8 -22.05 -56.19 -22.15
N GLN A 9 -22.69 -55.62 -23.19
CA GLN A 9 -22.14 -54.47 -23.88
C GLN A 9 -22.20 -53.20 -23.02
N ALA A 10 -23.24 -53.07 -22.19
CA ALA A 10 -23.35 -51.98 -21.22
C ALA A 10 -22.27 -52.07 -20.12
N GLU A 11 -22.09 -53.24 -19.52
CA GLU A 11 -21.04 -53.49 -18.51
C GLU A 11 -19.65 -53.19 -19.10
N LYS A 12 -19.37 -53.69 -20.31
CA LYS A 12 -18.09 -53.46 -20.98
C LYS A 12 -17.78 -51.98 -21.23
N LEU A 13 -18.77 -51.18 -21.65
CA LEU A 13 -18.54 -49.77 -22.02
C LEU A 13 -18.64 -48.79 -20.85
N VAL A 14 -19.42 -49.11 -19.83
CA VAL A 14 -19.68 -48.22 -18.68
C VAL A 14 -18.80 -48.56 -17.48
N ILE A 15 -18.37 -49.82 -17.35
CA ILE A 15 -17.58 -50.29 -16.21
C ILE A 15 -16.19 -50.73 -16.69
N ASP A 16 -16.09 -51.79 -17.48
CA ASP A 16 -14.78 -52.42 -17.77
C ASP A 16 -13.83 -51.50 -18.52
N ASN A 17 -14.31 -50.82 -19.57
CA ASN A 17 -13.47 -49.92 -20.36
C ASN A 17 -13.05 -48.67 -19.56
N PRO A 18 -13.94 -47.96 -18.84
CA PRO A 18 -13.51 -46.88 -17.94
C PRO A 18 -12.50 -47.32 -16.89
N HIS A 19 -12.67 -48.50 -16.26
CA HIS A 19 -11.67 -49.03 -15.33
C HIS A 19 -10.33 -49.31 -16.02
N LYS A 20 -10.34 -49.94 -17.21
CA LYS A 20 -9.12 -50.14 -17.99
C LYS A 20 -8.41 -48.83 -18.35
N ILE A 21 -9.16 -47.75 -18.62
CA ILE A 21 -8.56 -46.44 -18.90
C ILE A 21 -7.93 -45.87 -17.62
N VAL A 22 -8.60 -45.97 -16.47
CA VAL A 22 -8.05 -45.53 -15.17
C VAL A 22 -6.80 -46.34 -14.83
N ASP A 23 -6.80 -47.65 -15.06
CA ASP A 23 -5.66 -48.55 -14.80
C ASP A 23 -4.45 -48.27 -15.72
N MET A 24 -4.62 -47.51 -16.81
CA MET A 24 -3.53 -47.08 -17.71
C MET A 24 -2.86 -45.77 -17.25
N VAL A 25 -3.43 -45.08 -16.26
CA VAL A 25 -2.93 -43.78 -15.79
C VAL A 25 -2.09 -44.00 -14.53
N ASP A 26 -0.81 -43.64 -14.59
CA ASP A 26 0.07 -43.62 -13.43
C ASP A 26 -0.38 -42.55 -12.42
N ASP A 27 0.07 -42.67 -11.17
CA ASP A 27 -0.11 -41.62 -10.17
C ASP A 27 0.81 -40.42 -10.50
N VAL A 28 0.21 -39.28 -10.83
CA VAL A 28 0.91 -38.07 -11.29
C VAL A 28 0.80 -36.96 -10.25
N GLU A 29 1.93 -36.54 -9.71
CA GLU A 29 2.03 -35.34 -8.86
C GLU A 29 1.94 -34.08 -9.75
N ALA A 30 0.78 -33.44 -9.75
CA ALA A 30 0.51 -32.27 -10.60
C ALA A 30 1.22 -30.98 -10.13
N ILE A 31 1.58 -30.90 -8.84
CA ILE A 31 2.29 -29.78 -8.23
C ILE A 31 3.42 -30.37 -7.41
N LYS A 32 4.67 -30.01 -7.76
CA LYS A 32 5.86 -30.51 -7.06
C LYS A 32 5.80 -30.16 -5.57
N SER A 33 6.46 -30.98 -4.76
CA SER A 33 6.79 -30.65 -3.38
C SER A 33 8.18 -29.97 -3.28
N GLY A 34 8.36 -29.14 -2.24
CA GLY A 34 9.62 -28.44 -1.95
C GLY A 34 9.73 -27.05 -2.59
N ASN A 35 10.75 -26.29 -2.17
CA ASN A 35 11.05 -24.92 -2.58
C ASN A 35 12.29 -24.87 -3.47
N TYR A 36 12.21 -24.15 -4.59
CA TYR A 36 13.23 -24.06 -5.64
C TYR A 36 13.63 -22.58 -5.84
N PRO A 37 14.57 -22.06 -5.04
CA PRO A 37 15.01 -20.66 -5.15
C PRO A 37 15.91 -20.44 -6.38
N PRO A 38 16.01 -19.19 -6.91
CA PRO A 38 16.87 -18.89 -8.04
C PRO A 38 18.35 -19.02 -7.68
N ASN A 39 19.18 -19.44 -8.62
CA ASN A 39 20.62 -19.54 -8.40
C ASN A 39 21.31 -18.17 -8.51
N MET A 40 21.86 -17.68 -7.41
CA MET A 40 22.73 -16.50 -7.36
C MET A 40 23.94 -16.77 -6.44
N PRO A 41 25.03 -17.34 -6.97
CA PRO A 41 26.11 -17.92 -6.14
C PRO A 41 26.86 -16.88 -5.28
N THR A 42 26.88 -15.61 -5.70
CA THR A 42 27.51 -14.51 -4.94
C THR A 42 26.60 -13.87 -3.91
N ALA A 43 25.33 -14.30 -3.80
CA ALA A 43 24.33 -13.58 -3.00
C ALA A 43 24.67 -13.50 -1.51
N GLU A 44 25.16 -14.59 -0.94
CA GLU A 44 25.53 -14.66 0.48
C GLU A 44 26.69 -13.71 0.81
N GLU A 45 27.74 -13.73 -0.02
CA GLU A 45 28.93 -12.90 0.15
C GLU A 45 28.60 -11.41 -0.07
N GLU A 46 27.84 -11.08 -1.12
CA GLU A 46 27.43 -9.70 -1.42
C GLU A 46 26.59 -9.10 -0.29
N ILE A 47 25.61 -9.85 0.25
CA ILE A 47 24.79 -9.35 1.36
C ILE A 47 25.64 -9.16 2.61
N LYS A 48 26.49 -10.13 2.95
CA LYS A 48 27.36 -10.03 4.12
C LYS A 48 28.27 -8.80 4.01
N GLN A 49 28.93 -8.63 2.87
CA GLN A 49 29.85 -7.51 2.64
C GLN A 49 29.13 -6.17 2.76
N ARG A 50 28.02 -5.98 2.04
CA ARG A 50 27.22 -4.75 2.10
C ARG A 50 26.71 -4.44 3.51
N THR A 51 26.27 -5.47 4.23
CA THR A 51 25.76 -5.32 5.61
C THR A 51 26.84 -4.74 6.52
N TYR A 52 28.04 -5.31 6.50
CA TYR A 52 29.14 -4.84 7.34
C TYR A 52 29.70 -3.49 6.89
N ASP A 53 29.80 -3.25 5.59
CA ASP A 53 30.26 -1.96 5.07
C ASP A 53 29.36 -0.82 5.55
N THR A 54 28.05 -0.92 5.33
CA THR A 54 27.10 0.10 5.81
C THR A 54 27.04 0.16 7.34
N ALA A 55 27.15 -0.97 8.04
CA ALA A 55 27.15 -0.96 9.50
C ALA A 55 28.35 -0.20 10.07
N HIS A 56 29.55 -0.38 9.48
CA HIS A 56 30.74 0.36 9.89
C HIS A 56 30.62 1.86 9.58
N GLU A 57 29.97 2.23 8.48
CA GLU A 57 29.69 3.64 8.17
C GLU A 57 28.69 4.25 9.17
N MET A 58 27.64 3.51 9.56
CA MET A 58 26.59 4.03 10.44
C MET A 58 26.94 4.01 11.94
N TYR A 59 27.76 3.04 12.37
CA TYR A 59 27.97 2.73 13.79
C TYR A 59 29.44 2.54 14.18
N GLY A 60 30.37 2.77 13.25
CA GLY A 60 31.81 2.77 13.51
C GLY A 60 32.46 1.38 13.37
N ASN A 61 33.79 1.37 13.43
CA ASN A 61 34.60 0.16 13.37
C ASN A 61 35.65 0.18 14.50
N PRO A 62 35.58 -0.70 15.51
CA PRO A 62 34.68 -1.86 15.62
C PRO A 62 33.22 -1.49 15.95
N LEU A 63 32.28 -2.37 15.60
CA LEU A 63 30.86 -2.20 15.90
C LEU A 63 30.57 -2.36 17.40
N PRO A 64 29.55 -1.67 17.94
CA PRO A 64 29.00 -1.99 19.25
C PRO A 64 28.51 -3.45 19.31
N LEU A 65 28.83 -4.17 20.39
CA LEU A 65 28.52 -5.60 20.54
C LEU A 65 27.04 -5.95 20.30
N VAL A 66 26.12 -5.07 20.69
CA VAL A 66 24.66 -5.26 20.49
C VAL A 66 24.31 -5.29 19.01
N ILE A 67 24.95 -4.46 18.20
CA ILE A 67 24.72 -4.35 16.76
C ILE A 67 25.39 -5.52 16.04
N GLU A 68 26.64 -5.82 16.39
CA GLU A 68 27.38 -6.97 15.84
C GLU A 68 26.62 -8.29 16.08
N ALA A 69 26.19 -8.54 17.31
CA ALA A 69 25.42 -9.73 17.65
C ALA A 69 24.09 -9.82 16.87
N ARG A 70 23.41 -8.68 16.65
CA ARG A 70 22.19 -8.62 15.84
C ARG A 70 22.47 -8.98 14.38
N ILE A 71 23.51 -8.40 13.79
CA ILE A 71 23.92 -8.67 12.40
C ILE A 71 24.28 -10.16 12.23
N GLU A 72 25.10 -10.72 13.12
CA GLU A 72 25.49 -12.14 13.05
C GLU A 72 24.29 -13.08 13.18
N GLN A 73 23.37 -12.80 14.10
CA GLN A 73 22.14 -13.58 14.26
C GLN A 73 21.29 -13.55 12.98
N GLU A 74 21.06 -12.37 12.43
CA GLU A 74 20.22 -12.21 11.24
C GLU A 74 20.85 -12.83 10.00
N LEU A 75 22.13 -12.53 9.71
CA LEU A 75 22.84 -13.08 8.56
C LEU A 75 22.89 -14.60 8.61
N LYS A 76 23.16 -15.18 9.78
CA LYS A 76 23.15 -16.64 9.95
C LYS A 76 21.79 -17.23 9.57
N SER A 77 20.69 -16.62 10.04
CA SER A 77 19.33 -17.07 9.74
C SER A 77 18.97 -16.89 8.27
N ILE A 78 19.29 -15.75 7.67
CA ILE A 78 19.00 -15.46 6.26
C ILE A 78 19.73 -16.45 5.35
N ILE A 79 21.03 -16.67 5.61
CA ILE A 79 21.88 -17.56 4.79
C ILE A 79 21.47 -19.03 4.99
N SER A 80 21.33 -19.51 6.23
CA SER A 80 21.05 -20.93 6.48
C SER A 80 19.69 -21.38 5.95
N ASN A 81 18.74 -20.45 5.79
CA ASN A 81 17.40 -20.74 5.25
C ASN A 81 17.26 -20.36 3.77
N GLY A 82 18.35 -19.98 3.09
CA GLY A 82 18.35 -19.74 1.63
C GLY A 82 17.68 -18.43 1.19
N PHE A 83 17.54 -17.44 2.07
CA PHE A 83 16.87 -16.16 1.76
C PHE A 83 17.81 -15.06 1.25
N SER A 84 19.10 -15.35 1.10
CA SER A 84 20.07 -14.39 0.55
C SER A 84 19.66 -13.90 -0.84
N VAL A 85 19.13 -14.78 -1.68
CA VAL A 85 18.75 -14.43 -3.06
C VAL A 85 17.64 -13.37 -3.09
N ILE A 86 16.55 -13.58 -2.32
CA ILE A 86 15.43 -12.62 -2.30
C ILE A 86 15.86 -11.26 -1.71
N TYR A 87 16.73 -11.25 -0.70
CA TYR A 87 17.28 -10.00 -0.15
C TYR A 87 18.11 -9.23 -1.19
N LEU A 88 18.95 -9.92 -1.96
CA LEU A 88 19.79 -9.27 -2.96
C LEU A 88 18.96 -8.76 -4.14
N VAL A 89 17.93 -9.49 -4.55
CA VAL A 89 16.97 -9.03 -5.57
C VAL A 89 16.24 -7.78 -5.11
N ALA A 90 15.70 -7.79 -3.89
CA ALA A 90 15.06 -6.63 -3.30
C ALA A 90 16.01 -5.43 -3.26
N GLN A 91 17.26 -5.65 -2.84
CA GLN A 91 18.29 -4.62 -2.78
C GLN A 91 18.57 -4.01 -4.16
N ARG A 92 18.71 -4.85 -5.19
CA ARG A 92 18.97 -4.38 -6.57
C ARG A 92 17.79 -3.60 -7.14
N LEU A 93 16.56 -4.03 -6.87
CA LEU A 93 15.35 -3.30 -7.26
C LEU A 93 15.26 -1.92 -6.61
N VAL A 94 15.46 -1.84 -5.28
CA VAL A 94 15.44 -0.57 -4.55
C VAL A 94 16.57 0.36 -5.01
N ALA A 95 17.79 -0.17 -5.12
CA ALA A 95 18.94 0.60 -5.61
C ALA A 95 18.73 1.13 -7.04
N LYS A 96 18.12 0.34 -7.93
CA LYS A 96 17.81 0.76 -9.29
C LYS A 96 16.76 1.87 -9.31
N SER A 97 15.67 1.73 -8.54
CA SER A 97 14.62 2.73 -8.42
C SER A 97 15.14 4.05 -7.87
N ASN A 98 15.88 4.01 -6.75
CA ASN A 98 16.49 5.18 -6.14
C ASN A 98 17.47 5.89 -7.10
N LYS A 99 18.28 5.11 -7.83
CA LYS A 99 19.19 5.66 -8.86
C LYS A 99 18.45 6.36 -9.99
N ASP A 100 17.27 5.87 -10.36
CA ASP A 100 16.40 6.49 -11.37
C ASP A 100 15.56 7.66 -10.80
N GLY A 101 15.72 7.96 -9.51
CA GLY A 101 15.07 9.09 -8.83
C GLY A 101 13.76 8.75 -8.12
N TYR A 102 13.32 7.48 -8.11
CA TYR A 102 12.08 7.07 -7.46
C TYR A 102 12.38 6.40 -6.12
N LEU A 103 12.02 7.07 -5.02
CA LEU A 103 12.08 6.49 -3.69
C LEU A 103 11.18 5.25 -3.60
N VAL A 104 11.62 4.21 -2.90
CA VAL A 104 10.82 3.02 -2.63
C VAL A 104 10.33 3.03 -1.19
N GLY A 105 9.00 2.95 -1.02
CA GLY A 105 8.39 2.79 0.28
C GLY A 105 8.59 1.38 0.82
N SER A 106 9.00 1.27 2.09
CA SER A 106 9.08 -0.02 2.78
C SER A 106 7.67 -0.55 3.09
N ARG A 107 7.47 -1.88 3.02
CA ARG A 107 6.19 -2.49 3.37
C ARG A 107 6.37 -3.85 4.04
N GLY A 108 5.41 -4.18 4.89
CA GLY A 108 5.27 -5.52 5.46
C GLY A 108 6.27 -5.77 6.57
N SER A 109 6.73 -7.02 6.71
CA SER A 109 7.59 -7.41 7.83
C SER A 109 9.09 -7.28 7.59
N VAL A 110 9.53 -6.94 6.37
CA VAL A 110 10.97 -6.85 6.05
C VAL A 110 11.69 -5.79 6.88
N GLY A 111 11.01 -4.71 7.28
CA GLY A 111 11.53 -3.70 8.22
C GLY A 111 11.81 -4.19 9.64
N SER A 112 11.58 -5.49 9.93
CA SER A 112 12.01 -6.12 11.19
C SER A 112 13.47 -6.61 11.12
N SER A 113 14.10 -6.53 9.94
CA SER A 113 15.47 -7.00 9.66
C SER A 113 16.44 -5.83 9.63
N LEU A 114 17.41 -5.83 10.54
CA LEU A 114 18.53 -4.89 10.51
C LEU A 114 19.38 -5.08 9.25
N VAL A 115 19.57 -6.33 8.78
CA VAL A 115 20.26 -6.62 7.52
C VAL A 115 19.53 -5.95 6.36
N ALA A 116 18.19 -5.95 6.33
CA ALA A 116 17.44 -5.28 5.27
C ALA A 116 17.65 -3.75 5.28
N LEU A 117 17.76 -3.12 6.45
CA LEU A 117 18.13 -1.70 6.54
C LEU A 117 19.53 -1.47 5.97
N LEU A 118 20.51 -2.25 6.44
CA LEU A 118 21.93 -2.05 6.14
C LEU A 118 22.26 -2.27 4.66
N ILE A 119 21.52 -3.12 3.96
CA ILE A 119 21.67 -3.27 2.50
C ILE A 119 20.81 -2.30 1.69
N GLY A 120 19.98 -1.47 2.34
CA GLY A 120 19.15 -0.45 1.70
C GLY A 120 17.83 -0.95 1.11
N VAL A 121 17.27 -2.06 1.64
CA VAL A 121 15.95 -2.58 1.24
C VAL A 121 14.81 -1.87 1.97
N THR A 122 15.07 -1.39 3.20
CA THR A 122 14.07 -0.69 4.01
C THR A 122 14.68 0.52 4.72
N GLU A 123 13.86 1.53 5.00
CA GLU A 123 14.25 2.68 5.81
C GLU A 123 13.99 2.47 7.32
N VAL A 124 13.34 1.35 7.69
CA VAL A 124 12.95 1.07 9.07
C VAL A 124 14.13 0.46 9.82
N ASN A 125 14.56 1.11 10.90
CA ASN A 125 15.59 0.58 11.78
C ASN A 125 15.01 -0.28 12.90
N ALA A 126 15.28 -1.59 12.85
CA ALA A 126 14.73 -2.57 13.78
C ALA A 126 15.45 -2.63 15.14
N LEU A 127 16.54 -1.87 15.33
CA LEU A 127 17.26 -1.82 16.61
C LEU A 127 16.40 -1.19 17.72
N PRO A 128 16.71 -1.44 19.00
CA PRO A 128 16.16 -0.66 20.11
C PRO A 128 16.46 0.83 19.94
N PRO A 129 15.69 1.74 20.56
CA PRO A 129 15.88 3.17 20.43
C PRO A 129 17.28 3.58 20.87
N HIS A 130 17.96 4.39 20.06
CA HIS A 130 19.32 4.82 20.31
C HIS A 130 19.61 6.18 19.67
N TYR A 131 20.63 6.85 20.20
CA TYR A 131 21.28 7.95 19.52
C TYR A 131 22.44 7.42 18.68
N ARG A 132 22.66 8.03 17.51
CA ARG A 132 23.88 7.86 16.72
C ARG A 132 24.38 9.19 16.15
N SER A 133 25.71 9.33 15.99
CA SER A 133 26.29 10.43 15.22
C SER A 133 26.12 10.20 13.72
N ALA A 134 26.13 11.29 12.93
CA ALA A 134 26.13 11.17 11.47
C ALA A 134 27.43 10.59 10.92
N SER A 135 28.55 10.74 11.64
CA SER A 135 29.87 10.18 11.34
C SER A 135 30.02 8.70 11.72
N GLY A 136 29.11 8.15 12.53
CA GLY A 136 29.15 6.78 13.03
C GLY A 136 30.13 6.53 14.18
N ASP A 137 30.82 7.54 14.70
CA ASP A 137 31.79 7.41 15.79
C ASP A 137 31.19 7.32 17.20
N TYR A 138 29.87 7.44 17.33
CA TYR A 138 29.17 7.47 18.62
C TYR A 138 27.78 6.85 18.52
N VAL A 139 27.49 5.95 19.46
CA VAL A 139 26.19 5.28 19.60
C VAL A 139 25.84 5.17 21.09
N GLU A 140 24.61 5.51 21.46
CA GLU A 140 24.09 5.34 22.82
C GLU A 140 22.66 4.76 22.78
N PHE A 141 22.49 3.53 23.27
CA PHE A 141 21.17 2.91 23.41
C PHE A 141 20.39 3.52 24.58
N ALA A 142 19.13 3.85 24.33
CA ALA A 142 18.18 4.27 25.34
C ALA A 142 17.46 3.06 25.96
N ASP A 143 16.80 3.27 27.10
CA ASP A 143 15.98 2.23 27.74
C ASP A 143 14.70 1.98 26.90
N PRO A 144 14.53 0.79 26.30
CA PRO A 144 13.36 0.46 25.48
C PRO A 144 12.07 0.35 26.29
N ARG A 145 12.14 0.36 27.63
CA ARG A 145 10.95 0.44 28.50
C ARG A 145 10.43 1.87 28.66
N LYS A 146 11.26 2.86 28.34
CA LYS A 146 10.92 4.28 28.44
C LYS A 146 10.56 4.88 27.09
N TYR A 147 11.28 4.50 26.03
CA TYR A 147 11.04 4.93 24.67
C TYR A 147 10.80 3.71 23.80
N GLU A 148 9.79 3.73 22.93
CA GLU A 148 9.58 2.64 21.98
C GLU A 148 10.13 2.95 20.58
N SER A 149 10.50 4.20 20.31
CA SER A 149 11.11 4.65 19.05
C SER A 149 12.21 5.68 19.32
N GLY A 150 13.27 5.62 18.53
CA GLY A 150 14.36 6.60 18.54
C GLY A 150 13.91 8.00 18.14
N TYR A 151 12.82 8.11 17.37
CA TYR A 151 12.24 9.39 16.99
C TYR A 151 11.53 10.11 18.15
N ASP A 152 11.31 9.43 19.28
CA ASP A 152 10.77 10.05 20.49
C ASP A 152 11.86 10.51 21.46
N LEU A 153 13.13 10.28 21.12
CA LEU A 153 14.25 10.66 21.96
C LEU A 153 14.41 12.18 21.97
N PRO A 154 14.61 12.79 23.16
CA PRO A 154 14.83 14.23 23.25
C PRO A 154 16.11 14.64 22.52
N GLU A 155 16.17 15.89 22.07
CA GLU A 155 17.36 16.40 21.39
C GLU A 155 18.62 16.23 22.25
N LYS A 156 19.68 15.71 21.63
CA LYS A 156 20.98 15.48 22.25
C LYS A 156 22.09 15.81 21.26
N PHE A 157 23.25 16.21 21.78
CA PHE A 157 24.44 16.53 21.00
C PHE A 157 25.57 15.55 21.32
N SER A 158 26.38 15.26 20.30
CA SER A 158 27.50 14.35 20.38
C SER A 158 28.53 14.84 21.39
N PRO A 159 28.99 13.97 22.32
CA PRO A 159 30.04 14.35 23.26
C PRO A 159 31.43 14.44 22.59
N ILE A 160 31.57 14.01 21.33
CA ILE A 160 32.84 13.97 20.60
C ILE A 160 33.08 15.29 19.86
N ASP A 161 32.10 15.72 19.06
CA ASP A 161 32.24 16.86 18.14
C ASP A 161 31.16 17.95 18.31
N GLY A 162 30.20 17.73 19.22
CA GLY A 162 29.12 18.68 19.50
C GLY A 162 28.02 18.74 18.42
N THR A 163 28.04 17.85 17.41
CA THR A 163 26.99 17.79 16.38
C THR A 163 25.70 17.23 16.94
N ARG A 164 24.53 17.58 16.36
CA ARG A 164 23.24 17.02 16.78
C ARG A 164 23.21 15.52 16.50
N LEU A 165 22.83 14.73 17.50
CA LEU A 165 22.67 13.28 17.37
C LEU A 165 21.34 12.96 16.69
N ILE A 166 21.34 11.86 15.95
CA ILE A 166 20.16 11.29 15.30
C ILE A 166 19.54 10.28 16.27
N GLY A 167 18.26 10.45 16.60
CA GLY A 167 17.48 9.42 17.29
C GLY A 167 16.96 8.40 16.27
N ASP A 168 17.19 7.11 16.51
CA ASP A 168 16.89 6.03 15.56
C ASP A 168 16.53 4.72 16.29
N GLY A 169 15.94 3.76 15.58
CA GLY A 169 15.55 2.44 16.10
C GLY A 169 14.13 2.36 16.65
N HIS A 170 13.35 1.37 16.19
CA HIS A 170 11.93 1.21 16.52
C HIS A 170 11.60 -0.03 17.36
N ASN A 171 12.63 -0.66 17.94
CA ASN A 171 12.53 -1.84 18.81
C ASN A 171 11.77 -3.02 18.19
N ILE A 172 12.15 -3.44 16.98
CA ILE A 172 11.40 -4.45 16.22
C ILE A 172 12.14 -5.80 16.26
N PRO A 173 11.52 -6.87 16.81
CA PRO A 173 12.14 -8.20 16.84
C PRO A 173 12.29 -8.80 15.44
N PHE A 174 13.49 -9.28 15.11
CA PHE A 174 13.73 -10.00 13.85
C PHE A 174 12.84 -11.24 13.67
N ALA A 175 12.48 -11.90 14.78
CA ALA A 175 11.61 -13.08 14.77
C ALA A 175 10.23 -12.81 14.15
N THR A 176 9.76 -11.55 14.12
CA THR A 176 8.54 -11.17 13.40
C THR A 176 8.62 -11.50 11.90
N PHE A 177 9.82 -11.41 11.33
CA PHE A 177 10.07 -11.66 9.92
C PHE A 177 10.25 -13.16 9.63
N LEU A 178 11.21 -13.85 10.26
CA LEU A 178 11.57 -15.24 9.95
C LEU A 178 11.26 -16.27 11.05
N GLY A 179 10.65 -15.85 12.17
CA GLY A 179 10.57 -16.66 13.38
C GLY A 179 11.95 -16.88 14.01
N PHE A 180 12.00 -17.66 15.09
CA PHE A 180 13.26 -18.00 15.75
C PHE A 180 14.05 -19.08 15.02
N LYS A 181 13.36 -19.98 14.31
CA LYS A 181 13.96 -21.14 13.64
C LYS A 181 14.07 -20.99 12.12
N GLY A 182 13.69 -19.84 11.55
CA GLY A 182 13.66 -19.66 10.10
C GLY A 182 12.54 -20.44 9.39
N ASN A 183 11.58 -20.97 10.14
CA ASN A 183 10.50 -21.82 9.63
C ASN A 183 9.37 -21.05 8.95
N LYS A 184 9.52 -19.74 8.75
CA LYS A 184 8.58 -18.88 8.05
C LYS A 184 9.22 -18.42 6.74
N VAL A 185 8.55 -18.70 5.63
CA VAL A 185 8.94 -18.14 4.32
C VAL A 185 8.68 -16.62 4.35
N PRO A 186 9.69 -15.77 4.09
CA PRO A 186 9.54 -14.33 4.08
C PRO A 186 8.84 -13.87 2.80
N ASP A 187 7.97 -12.87 2.94
CA ASP A 187 7.50 -12.06 1.82
C ASP A 187 8.18 -10.69 1.92
N ILE A 188 8.84 -10.24 0.85
CA ILE A 188 9.45 -8.92 0.77
C ILE A 188 8.56 -8.06 -0.11
N ASP A 189 7.76 -7.22 0.56
CA ASP A 189 6.86 -6.26 -0.07
C ASP A 189 7.57 -4.92 -0.26
N LEU A 190 7.55 -4.39 -1.48
CA LEU A 190 8.11 -3.08 -1.80
C LEU A 190 7.07 -2.20 -2.50
N ASN A 191 6.85 -0.99 -1.98
CA ASN A 191 5.97 0.01 -2.58
C ASN A 191 6.79 0.90 -3.52
N PHE A 192 6.71 0.64 -4.83
CA PHE A 192 7.23 1.53 -5.86
C PHE A 192 6.19 2.59 -6.23
N SER A 193 6.64 3.70 -6.81
CA SER A 193 5.72 4.62 -7.49
C SER A 193 4.94 3.86 -8.57
N GLY A 194 3.65 4.18 -8.70
CA GLY A 194 2.81 3.63 -9.77
C GLY A 194 3.41 3.84 -11.17
N ASP A 195 4.04 4.99 -11.39
CA ASP A 195 4.72 5.35 -12.65
C ASP A 195 5.96 4.48 -12.91
N TYR A 196 6.64 4.07 -11.84
CA TYR A 196 7.88 3.30 -11.92
C TYR A 196 7.67 1.78 -11.86
N GLN A 197 6.53 1.33 -11.34
CA GLN A 197 6.22 -0.09 -11.14
C GLN A 197 6.47 -0.96 -12.39
N PRO A 198 6.04 -0.56 -13.62
CA PRO A 198 6.30 -1.35 -14.82
C PRO A 198 7.79 -1.46 -15.17
N TYR A 199 8.58 -0.42 -14.87
CA TYR A 199 10.03 -0.43 -15.07
C TYR A 199 10.72 -1.37 -14.08
N ALA A 200 10.30 -1.37 -12.81
CA ALA A 200 10.77 -2.30 -11.81
C ALA A 200 10.45 -3.76 -12.18
N HIS A 201 9.25 -4.04 -12.72
CA HIS A 201 8.94 -5.38 -13.25
C HIS A 201 9.88 -5.73 -14.41
N ASN A 202 10.04 -4.84 -15.39
CA ASN A 202 10.89 -5.11 -16.57
C ASN A 202 12.38 -5.30 -16.20
N TYR A 203 12.85 -4.65 -15.15
CA TYR A 203 14.21 -4.86 -14.64
C TYR A 203 14.44 -6.32 -14.19
N MET A 204 13.40 -7.01 -13.72
CA MET A 204 13.48 -8.44 -13.41
C MET A 204 13.82 -9.30 -14.63
N LYS A 205 13.30 -8.94 -15.83
CA LYS A 205 13.69 -9.61 -17.09
C LYS A 205 15.18 -9.41 -17.39
N SER A 206 15.72 -8.24 -17.07
CA SER A 206 17.16 -7.96 -17.24
C SER A 206 18.02 -8.70 -16.22
N LEU A 207 17.52 -8.90 -14.99
CA LEU A 207 18.26 -9.60 -13.94
C LEU A 207 18.30 -11.12 -14.13
N PHE A 208 17.19 -11.73 -14.54
CA PHE A 208 17.03 -13.19 -14.58
C PHE A 208 16.89 -13.77 -15.98
N GLY A 209 16.63 -12.94 -16.99
CA GLY A 209 16.28 -13.39 -18.33
C GLY A 209 14.76 -13.50 -18.52
N GLU A 210 14.28 -13.20 -19.72
CA GLU A 210 12.85 -13.12 -20.02
C GLU A 210 12.09 -14.44 -19.89
N ASN A 211 12.79 -15.58 -20.00
CA ASN A 211 12.19 -16.91 -19.85
C ASN A 211 12.17 -17.41 -18.40
N ASN A 212 12.75 -16.66 -17.47
CA ASN A 212 12.88 -17.03 -16.05
C ASN A 212 12.04 -16.15 -15.13
N VAL A 213 11.26 -15.20 -15.67
CA VAL A 213 10.36 -14.37 -14.88
C VAL A 213 8.98 -14.30 -15.49
N PHE A 214 7.96 -14.47 -14.65
CA PHE A 214 6.57 -14.45 -15.07
C PHE A 214 5.74 -13.62 -14.11
N ARG A 215 4.70 -12.98 -14.63
CA ARG A 215 3.70 -12.35 -13.77
C ARG A 215 2.85 -13.43 -13.13
N ALA A 216 2.57 -13.34 -11.83
CA ALA A 216 1.61 -14.26 -11.23
C ALA A 216 0.22 -14.04 -11.88
N GLY A 217 -0.42 -15.11 -12.34
CA GLY A 217 -1.77 -15.07 -12.90
C GLY A 217 -2.85 -15.00 -11.81
N THR A 218 -4.01 -14.46 -12.17
CA THR A 218 -5.21 -14.49 -11.32
C THR A 218 -6.39 -15.10 -12.07
N ILE A 219 -7.25 -15.80 -11.33
CA ILE A 219 -8.50 -16.36 -11.84
C ILE A 219 -9.64 -15.60 -11.17
N ALA A 220 -10.31 -14.74 -11.94
CA ALA A 220 -11.46 -14.00 -11.44
C ALA A 220 -12.72 -14.87 -11.54
N THR A 221 -13.35 -15.10 -10.39
CA THR A 221 -14.57 -15.89 -10.28
C THR A 221 -15.81 -15.00 -10.16
N VAL A 222 -16.98 -15.59 -10.39
CA VAL A 222 -18.26 -14.92 -10.10
C VAL A 222 -18.40 -14.77 -8.59
N ALA A 223 -18.39 -13.52 -8.11
CA ALA A 223 -18.68 -13.17 -6.71
C ALA A 223 -20.16 -12.76 -6.53
N ASP A 224 -20.63 -12.70 -5.29
CA ASP A 224 -22.04 -12.51 -4.91
C ASP A 224 -22.77 -11.44 -5.71
N LYS A 225 -22.25 -10.19 -5.75
CA LYS A 225 -22.91 -9.10 -6.49
C LYS A 225 -23.15 -9.42 -7.97
N THR A 226 -22.20 -10.09 -8.62
CA THR A 226 -22.33 -10.50 -10.02
C THR A 226 -23.32 -11.67 -10.14
N ALA A 227 -23.25 -12.65 -9.24
CA ALA A 227 -24.15 -13.80 -9.23
C ALA A 227 -25.61 -13.39 -9.04
N TYR A 228 -25.89 -12.46 -8.12
CA TYR A 228 -27.21 -11.86 -7.95
C TYR A 228 -27.67 -11.12 -9.21
N GLY A 229 -26.77 -10.38 -9.86
CA GLY A 229 -27.04 -9.74 -11.14
C GLY A 229 -27.47 -10.75 -12.22
N TYR A 230 -26.79 -11.90 -12.32
CA TYR A 230 -27.14 -12.98 -13.25
C TYR A 230 -28.49 -13.62 -12.92
N ALA A 231 -28.74 -13.96 -11.66
CA ALA A 231 -30.02 -14.55 -11.24
C ALA A 231 -31.19 -13.60 -11.53
N LYS A 232 -31.02 -12.30 -11.27
CA LYS A 232 -32.02 -11.27 -11.57
C LYS A 232 -32.21 -11.01 -13.06
N ALA A 233 -31.13 -11.03 -13.85
CA ALA A 233 -31.24 -10.94 -15.30
C ALA A 233 -32.00 -12.14 -15.86
N TYR A 234 -31.68 -13.35 -15.41
CA TYR A 234 -32.36 -14.58 -15.79
C TYR A 234 -33.86 -14.55 -15.44
N GLU A 235 -34.21 -14.13 -14.22
CA GLU A 235 -35.60 -13.93 -13.79
C GLU A 235 -36.35 -13.01 -14.77
N ARG A 236 -35.77 -11.84 -15.09
CA ARG A 236 -36.37 -10.86 -15.99
C ARG A 236 -36.49 -11.36 -17.43
N GLU A 237 -35.44 -11.98 -17.96
CA GLU A 237 -35.37 -12.45 -19.35
C GLU A 237 -36.28 -13.65 -19.63
N ASN A 238 -36.57 -14.45 -18.61
CA ASN A 238 -37.50 -15.59 -18.70
C ASN A 238 -38.90 -15.26 -18.16
N GLU A 239 -39.18 -13.98 -17.86
CA GLU A 239 -40.47 -13.50 -17.34
C GLU A 239 -40.94 -14.28 -16.09
N LEU A 240 -40.01 -14.63 -15.21
CA LEU A 240 -40.28 -15.37 -13.99
C LEU A 240 -40.55 -14.43 -12.81
N HIS A 241 -41.23 -14.96 -11.80
CA HIS A 241 -41.41 -14.31 -10.50
C HIS A 241 -40.87 -15.20 -9.39
N LEU A 242 -39.58 -15.05 -9.11
CA LEU A 242 -38.86 -15.86 -8.14
C LEU A 242 -38.92 -15.18 -6.76
N ARG A 243 -39.03 -16.00 -5.71
CA ARG A 243 -38.92 -15.50 -4.33
C ARG A 243 -37.46 -15.14 -4.05
N GLY A 244 -37.22 -14.18 -3.16
CA GLY A 244 -35.86 -13.79 -2.75
C GLY A 244 -34.99 -14.99 -2.40
N ALA A 245 -35.48 -15.92 -1.57
CA ALA A 245 -34.75 -17.14 -1.21
C ALA A 245 -34.32 -18.02 -2.40
N GLU A 246 -35.10 -18.06 -3.50
CA GLU A 246 -34.71 -18.80 -4.70
C GLU A 246 -33.65 -18.04 -5.50
N ILE A 247 -33.72 -16.71 -5.54
CA ILE A 247 -32.71 -15.87 -6.16
C ILE A 247 -31.38 -16.01 -5.41
N ASP A 248 -31.42 -16.01 -4.08
CA ASP A 248 -30.24 -16.20 -3.24
C ASP A 248 -29.60 -17.58 -3.49
N ARG A 249 -30.43 -18.64 -3.60
CA ARG A 249 -29.97 -20.00 -3.93
C ARG A 249 -29.31 -20.07 -5.31
N LEU A 250 -29.96 -19.49 -6.33
CA LEU A 250 -29.44 -19.46 -7.70
C LEU A 250 -28.13 -18.66 -7.78
N ALA A 251 -28.08 -17.50 -7.12
CA ALA A 251 -26.88 -16.68 -7.04
C ALA A 251 -25.74 -17.48 -6.37
N THR A 252 -25.99 -18.07 -5.20
CA THR A 252 -25.01 -18.90 -4.49
C THR A 252 -24.47 -20.03 -5.37
N GLY A 253 -25.34 -20.73 -6.12
CA GLY A 253 -24.94 -21.81 -7.03
C GLY A 253 -24.08 -21.36 -8.23
N ALA A 254 -24.07 -20.07 -8.57
CA ALA A 254 -23.23 -19.51 -9.63
C ALA A 254 -21.89 -18.96 -9.10
N THR A 255 -21.74 -18.78 -7.78
CA THR A 255 -20.50 -18.26 -7.20
C THR A 255 -19.33 -19.23 -7.38
N GLY A 256 -18.11 -18.69 -7.46
CA GLY A 256 -16.88 -19.49 -7.61
C GLY A 256 -16.60 -19.99 -9.03
N VAL A 257 -17.57 -19.91 -9.95
CA VAL A 257 -17.36 -20.24 -11.37
C VAL A 257 -16.35 -19.25 -11.97
N LYS A 258 -15.34 -19.75 -12.69
CA LYS A 258 -14.37 -18.93 -13.43
C LYS A 258 -15.10 -18.04 -14.44
N ARG A 259 -14.74 -16.75 -14.46
CA ARG A 259 -15.26 -15.77 -15.41
C ARG A 259 -14.18 -15.28 -16.38
N THR A 260 -13.03 -14.84 -15.86
CA THR A 260 -11.90 -14.32 -16.64
C THR A 260 -10.57 -14.67 -15.97
N THR A 261 -9.46 -14.43 -16.67
CA THR A 261 -8.11 -14.43 -16.09
C THR A 261 -7.54 -13.02 -16.08
N GLY A 262 -6.57 -12.76 -15.21
CA GLY A 262 -5.93 -11.47 -15.06
C GLY A 262 -4.50 -11.57 -14.56
N GLN A 263 -3.98 -10.45 -14.09
CA GLN A 263 -2.63 -10.33 -13.55
C GLN A 263 -2.69 -10.08 -12.04
N HIS A 264 -1.73 -10.64 -11.30
CA HIS A 264 -1.49 -10.22 -9.93
C HIS A 264 -1.03 -8.75 -9.93
N PRO A 265 -1.48 -7.92 -8.99
CA PRO A 265 -1.12 -6.49 -8.96
C PRO A 265 0.37 -6.24 -8.68
N ALA A 266 1.11 -7.22 -8.17
CA ALA A 266 2.51 -7.04 -7.77
C ALA A 266 3.49 -8.17 -8.12
N GLY A 267 2.99 -9.39 -8.26
CA GLY A 267 3.79 -10.59 -8.01
C GLY A 267 4.56 -11.02 -9.24
N ILE A 268 5.89 -11.00 -9.15
CA ILE A 268 6.79 -11.57 -10.15
C ILE A 268 7.35 -12.86 -9.61
N LEU A 269 7.15 -13.95 -10.34
CA LEU A 269 7.69 -15.27 -10.03
C LEU A 269 9.02 -15.45 -10.73
N ILE A 270 9.99 -16.01 -10.01
CA ILE A 270 11.37 -16.16 -10.48
C ILE A 270 11.68 -17.65 -10.58
N VAL A 271 11.84 -18.14 -11.81
CA VAL A 271 12.15 -19.54 -12.12
C VAL A 271 13.67 -19.73 -12.04
N PRO A 272 14.16 -20.74 -11.30
CA PRO A 272 15.58 -21.12 -11.31
C PRO A 272 16.11 -21.35 -12.73
N ASP A 273 17.39 -21.09 -12.96
CA ASP A 273 18.02 -21.23 -14.28
C ASP A 273 18.28 -22.70 -14.69
N ASP A 274 18.20 -23.62 -13.74
CA ASP A 274 18.29 -25.06 -13.93
C ASP A 274 16.92 -25.76 -14.05
N MET A 275 15.82 -25.00 -14.07
CA MET A 275 14.45 -25.50 -14.24
C MET A 275 13.67 -24.68 -15.28
N GLU A 276 12.50 -25.18 -15.69
CA GLU A 276 11.60 -24.48 -16.61
C GLU A 276 10.27 -24.13 -15.93
N ILE A 277 9.57 -23.09 -16.39
CA ILE A 277 8.27 -22.72 -15.83
C ILE A 277 7.25 -23.88 -15.88
N TYR A 278 7.37 -24.76 -16.88
CA TYR A 278 6.49 -25.90 -17.10
C TYR A 278 6.65 -27.01 -16.06
N ASP A 279 7.72 -26.99 -15.27
CA ASP A 279 7.88 -27.84 -14.09
C ASP A 279 6.88 -27.48 -12.97
N PHE A 280 6.32 -26.27 -13.02
CA PHE A 280 5.46 -25.71 -11.97
C PHE A 280 4.04 -25.40 -12.47
N THR A 281 3.93 -24.80 -13.65
CA THR A 281 2.65 -24.31 -14.18
C THR A 281 2.71 -24.09 -15.68
N PRO A 282 1.59 -24.29 -16.41
CA PRO A 282 1.42 -23.71 -17.72
C PRO A 282 1.50 -22.17 -17.66
N ILE A 283 1.65 -21.53 -18.82
CA ILE A 283 1.66 -20.07 -18.96
C ILE A 283 0.59 -19.63 -19.96
N GLN A 284 0.13 -18.39 -19.83
CA GLN A 284 -0.82 -17.79 -20.76
C GLN A 284 -0.61 -16.27 -20.85
N PHE A 285 -1.44 -15.61 -21.65
CA PHE A 285 -1.62 -14.17 -21.55
C PHE A 285 -2.82 -13.84 -20.65
N PRO A 286 -2.74 -12.74 -19.88
CA PRO A 286 -3.85 -12.29 -19.04
C PRO A 286 -5.01 -11.85 -19.94
N ALA A 287 -6.22 -12.32 -19.63
CA ALA A 287 -7.42 -12.09 -20.44
C ALA A 287 -7.24 -12.43 -21.94
N ASP A 288 -6.30 -13.34 -22.25
CA ASP A 288 -5.93 -13.76 -23.61
C ASP A 288 -5.45 -12.62 -24.53
N ASP A 289 -4.99 -11.50 -23.95
CA ASP A 289 -4.43 -10.37 -24.71
C ASP A 289 -3.00 -10.66 -25.17
N LEU A 290 -2.85 -11.00 -26.46
CA LEU A 290 -1.57 -11.29 -27.10
C LEU A 290 -0.65 -10.07 -27.21
N SER A 291 -1.14 -8.86 -26.96
CA SER A 291 -0.34 -7.63 -26.95
C SER A 291 0.25 -7.31 -25.57
N ALA A 292 -0.14 -8.05 -24.53
CA ALA A 292 0.36 -7.84 -23.18
C ALA A 292 1.88 -8.07 -23.10
N THR A 293 2.57 -7.21 -22.36
CA THR A 293 4.04 -7.24 -22.20
C THR A 293 4.56 -8.38 -21.34
N TRP A 294 3.67 -9.01 -20.57
CA TRP A 294 3.99 -10.09 -19.64
C TRP A 294 3.10 -11.30 -19.88
N LYS A 295 3.73 -12.48 -19.88
CA LYS A 295 3.03 -13.75 -19.72
C LYS A 295 2.72 -13.97 -18.24
N THR A 296 1.57 -14.56 -17.97
CA THR A 296 1.13 -14.94 -16.63
C THR A 296 1.20 -16.44 -16.41
N THR A 297 1.40 -16.88 -15.18
CA THR A 297 1.15 -18.28 -14.81
C THR A 297 -0.32 -18.63 -14.98
N HIS A 298 -0.59 -19.89 -15.35
CA HIS A 298 -1.94 -20.41 -15.47
C HIS A 298 -2.55 -20.75 -14.11
N PHE A 299 -1.74 -21.36 -13.24
CA PHE A 299 -2.06 -21.45 -11.83
C PHE A 299 -1.91 -20.09 -11.16
N ASP A 300 -2.80 -19.80 -10.22
CA ASP A 300 -2.61 -18.69 -9.31
C ASP A 300 -1.42 -18.96 -8.37
N PHE A 301 -0.88 -17.90 -7.78
CA PHE A 301 0.27 -18.05 -6.88
C PHE A 301 -0.05 -18.94 -5.67
N HIS A 302 -1.29 -18.96 -5.18
CA HIS A 302 -1.64 -19.77 -4.02
C HIS A 302 -1.35 -21.25 -4.25
N SER A 303 -1.61 -21.73 -5.47
CA SER A 303 -1.40 -23.12 -5.87
C SER A 303 0.07 -23.54 -5.89
N ILE A 304 1.00 -22.59 -6.09
CA ILE A 304 2.45 -22.85 -6.26
C ILE A 304 3.33 -22.11 -5.23
N HIS A 305 2.73 -21.66 -4.13
CA HIS A 305 3.38 -20.73 -3.20
C HIS A 305 4.62 -21.31 -2.50
N ASP A 306 4.65 -22.63 -2.31
CA ASP A 306 5.74 -23.36 -1.65
C ASP A 306 6.90 -23.69 -2.60
N ASN A 307 6.71 -23.51 -3.90
CA ASN A 307 7.62 -24.04 -4.93
C ASN A 307 8.56 -23.00 -5.51
N ILE A 308 8.06 -21.79 -5.75
CA ILE A 308 8.75 -20.78 -6.53
C ILE A 308 8.79 -19.46 -5.78
N LEU A 309 9.93 -18.77 -5.89
CA LEU A 309 10.12 -17.48 -5.26
C LEU A 309 9.23 -16.42 -5.93
N LYS A 310 8.50 -15.67 -5.11
CA LYS A 310 7.72 -14.49 -5.51
C LYS A 310 8.38 -13.22 -4.97
N MET A 311 8.48 -12.20 -5.81
CA MET A 311 8.79 -10.83 -5.42
C MET A 311 7.56 -9.95 -5.63
N ASP A 312 7.04 -9.35 -4.56
CA ASP A 312 5.91 -8.42 -4.65
C ASP A 312 6.40 -6.99 -4.86
N ILE A 313 6.36 -6.58 -6.13
CA ILE A 313 6.73 -5.24 -6.60
C ILE A 313 5.43 -4.45 -6.77
N LEU A 314 4.98 -3.78 -5.71
CA LEU A 314 3.69 -3.09 -5.65
C LEU A 314 3.78 -1.66 -6.18
N GLY A 315 2.71 -1.16 -6.79
CA GLY A 315 2.53 0.26 -7.09
C GLY A 315 1.78 0.93 -5.94
N HIS A 316 2.23 2.12 -5.53
CA HIS A 316 1.63 2.88 -4.44
C HIS A 316 1.78 4.38 -4.67
N ASP A 317 0.82 5.16 -4.18
CA ASP A 317 0.77 6.61 -4.41
C ASP A 317 1.72 7.38 -3.49
N ASP A 318 2.02 6.88 -2.28
CA ASP A 318 2.97 7.54 -1.36
C ASP A 318 4.33 7.84 -2.03
N PRO A 319 5.04 6.87 -2.66
CA PRO A 319 6.23 7.16 -3.43
C PRO A 319 6.02 8.17 -4.57
N THR A 320 4.93 8.05 -5.33
CA THR A 320 4.62 8.98 -6.44
C THR A 320 4.41 10.40 -5.92
N MET A 321 3.70 10.56 -4.80
CA MET A 321 3.42 11.85 -4.17
C MET A 321 4.69 12.48 -3.61
N ILE A 322 5.52 11.70 -2.90
CA ILE A 322 6.81 12.18 -2.41
C ILE A 322 7.73 12.60 -3.57
N ARG A 323 7.76 11.83 -4.65
CA ARG A 323 8.51 12.18 -5.86
C ARG A 323 8.04 13.49 -6.46
N ALA A 324 6.73 13.67 -6.65
CA ALA A 324 6.17 14.91 -7.17
C ALA A 324 6.50 16.11 -6.27
N LEU A 325 6.43 15.94 -4.95
CA LEU A 325 6.78 16.98 -3.97
C LEU A 325 8.27 17.32 -3.99
N GLN A 326 9.14 16.32 -4.11
CA GLN A 326 10.59 16.51 -4.25
C GLN A 326 10.91 17.24 -5.57
N ASP A 327 10.30 16.85 -6.69
CA ASP A 327 10.54 17.47 -7.99
C ASP A 327 10.10 18.94 -8.02
N MET A 328 9.00 19.28 -7.34
CA MET A 328 8.53 20.67 -7.25
C MET A 328 9.32 21.54 -6.25
N SER A 329 9.84 20.95 -5.16
CA SER A 329 10.47 21.72 -4.08
C SER A 329 12.00 21.71 -4.09
N GLY A 330 12.61 20.69 -4.70
CA GLY A 330 14.04 20.38 -4.58
C GLY A 330 14.48 19.86 -3.21
N ILE A 331 13.56 19.61 -2.27
CA ILE A 331 13.86 19.13 -0.92
C ILE A 331 14.04 17.61 -0.95
N ASP A 332 15.17 17.13 -0.43
CA ASP A 332 15.39 15.71 -0.21
C ASP A 332 14.48 15.17 0.91
N PRO A 333 13.54 14.24 0.62
CA PRO A 333 12.64 13.68 1.61
C PRO A 333 13.33 13.00 2.80
N HIS A 334 14.58 12.54 2.65
CA HIS A 334 15.34 11.94 3.73
C HIS A 334 15.81 12.95 4.79
N THR A 335 15.79 14.24 4.47
CA THR A 335 16.19 15.31 5.39
C THR A 335 15.05 15.84 6.26
N ILE A 336 13.81 15.41 6.00
CA ILE A 336 12.63 15.86 6.76
C ILE A 336 12.67 15.24 8.17
N PRO A 337 12.53 16.04 9.24
CA PRO A 337 12.50 15.54 10.62
C PRO A 337 11.19 14.79 10.95
N MET A 338 11.30 13.74 11.77
CA MET A 338 10.17 12.88 12.18
C MET A 338 9.47 13.32 13.46
N ASP A 339 10.04 14.34 14.12
CA ASP A 339 9.61 14.91 15.39
C ASP A 339 9.24 16.40 15.26
N ASP A 340 9.01 16.90 14.03
CA ASP A 340 8.67 18.30 13.78
C ASP A 340 7.39 18.70 14.54
N PRO A 341 7.45 19.67 15.48
CA PRO A 341 6.29 20.03 16.29
C PRO A 341 5.11 20.55 15.47
N GLY A 342 5.36 21.25 14.37
CA GLY A 342 4.33 21.77 13.48
C GLY A 342 3.59 20.62 12.78
N VAL A 343 4.33 19.67 12.22
CA VAL A 343 3.76 18.46 11.59
C VAL A 343 3.02 17.60 12.60
N MET A 344 3.61 17.34 13.76
CA MET A 344 2.99 16.52 14.82
C MET A 344 1.70 17.15 15.35
N SER A 345 1.59 18.48 15.37
CA SER A 345 0.37 19.16 15.82
C SER A 345 -0.85 18.89 14.93
N LEU A 346 -0.66 18.56 13.64
CA LEU A 346 -1.75 18.24 12.70
C LEU A 346 -2.63 17.10 13.20
N PHE A 347 -2.04 16.14 13.90
CA PHE A 347 -2.72 14.94 14.38
C PHE A 347 -3.63 15.23 15.58
N SER A 348 -3.60 16.44 16.13
CA SER A 348 -4.46 16.86 17.24
C SER A 348 -5.29 18.11 16.95
N SER A 349 -4.91 18.96 16.00
CA SER A 349 -5.59 20.22 15.70
C SER A 349 -5.26 20.73 14.28
N PRO A 350 -6.16 21.48 13.61
CA PRO A 350 -5.85 22.17 12.36
C PRO A 350 -5.17 23.54 12.55
N GLU A 351 -4.92 24.00 13.79
CA GLU A 351 -4.42 25.36 14.07
C GLU A 351 -3.14 25.73 13.29
N VAL A 352 -2.19 24.80 13.15
CA VAL A 352 -0.95 25.02 12.39
C VAL A 352 -1.19 25.28 10.91
N LEU A 353 -2.35 24.87 10.37
CA LEU A 353 -2.75 25.14 8.99
C LEU A 353 -3.33 26.56 8.81
N GLY A 354 -3.56 27.29 9.90
CA GLY A 354 -4.16 28.63 9.89
C GLY A 354 -5.69 28.65 9.75
N VAL A 355 -6.36 27.54 10.05
CA VAL A 355 -7.82 27.37 9.90
C VAL A 355 -8.44 26.78 11.16
N THR A 356 -9.74 27.02 11.34
CA THR A 356 -10.55 26.49 12.44
C THR A 356 -11.18 25.14 12.10
N GLU A 357 -11.58 24.39 13.11
CA GLU A 357 -12.26 23.09 12.94
C GLU A 357 -13.55 23.24 12.11
N GLU A 358 -14.30 24.33 12.31
CA GLU A 358 -15.55 24.62 11.61
C GLU A 358 -15.33 24.96 10.13
N GLN A 359 -14.23 25.66 9.80
CA GLN A 359 -13.90 26.01 8.42
C GLN A 359 -13.69 24.76 7.57
N ILE A 360 -12.98 23.77 8.11
CA ILE A 360 -12.61 22.55 7.38
C ILE A 360 -13.46 21.33 7.72
N MET A 361 -14.42 21.48 8.64
CA MET A 361 -15.29 20.40 9.12
C MET A 361 -14.50 19.19 9.65
N SER A 362 -13.39 19.45 10.35
CA SER A 362 -12.46 18.45 10.87
C SER A 362 -11.77 18.97 12.12
N LYS A 363 -11.70 18.17 13.19
CA LYS A 363 -11.01 18.53 14.42
C LYS A 363 -9.49 18.34 14.37
N THR A 364 -9.01 17.62 13.36
CA THR A 364 -7.58 17.42 13.10
C THR A 364 -7.19 18.06 11.76
N GLY A 365 -5.91 18.38 11.61
CA GLY A 365 -5.31 18.83 10.36
C GLY A 365 -4.90 17.70 9.40
N THR A 366 -5.42 16.48 9.56
CA THR A 366 -4.93 15.30 8.82
C THR A 366 -5.67 14.98 7.52
N LEU A 367 -6.61 15.82 7.06
CA LEU A 367 -7.28 15.62 5.77
C LEU A 367 -6.26 15.39 4.64
N GLY A 368 -6.44 14.33 3.85
CA GLY A 368 -5.53 13.96 2.76
C GLY A 368 -4.12 13.49 3.19
N VAL A 369 -3.82 13.39 4.48
CA VAL A 369 -2.61 12.71 4.97
C VAL A 369 -2.83 11.19 4.84
N PRO A 370 -1.87 10.42 4.28
CA PRO A 370 -2.03 8.97 4.10
C PRO A 370 -2.35 8.28 5.43
N GLU A 371 -3.27 7.31 5.40
CA GLU A 371 -3.87 6.63 6.56
C GLU A 371 -4.69 7.53 7.51
N PHE A 372 -4.11 8.64 7.94
CA PHE A 372 -4.63 9.52 8.98
C PHE A 372 -5.74 10.47 8.54
N GLY A 373 -6.00 10.60 7.23
CA GLY A 373 -7.05 11.47 6.69
C GLY A 373 -8.44 10.85 6.67
N THR A 374 -8.56 9.53 6.84
CA THR A 374 -9.86 8.85 6.81
C THR A 374 -10.73 9.28 8.00
N ALA A 375 -12.05 9.31 7.81
CA ALA A 375 -12.97 9.66 8.90
C ALA A 375 -12.83 8.73 10.13
N PHE A 376 -12.52 7.45 9.89
CA PHE A 376 -12.30 6.49 10.96
C PHE A 376 -11.05 6.82 11.78
N VAL A 377 -9.91 7.07 11.13
CA VAL A 377 -8.66 7.38 11.83
C VAL A 377 -8.69 8.77 12.45
N ARG A 378 -9.34 9.76 11.82
CA ARG A 378 -9.60 11.06 12.46
C ARG A 378 -10.39 10.93 13.76
N GLY A 379 -11.41 10.06 13.79
CA GLY A 379 -12.12 9.74 15.04
C GLY A 379 -11.19 9.15 16.12
N MET A 380 -10.25 8.28 15.74
CA MET A 380 -9.25 7.75 16.68
C MET A 380 -8.31 8.84 17.19
N LEU A 381 -7.85 9.74 16.30
CA LEU A 381 -6.99 10.87 16.65
C LEU A 381 -7.68 11.82 17.63
N GLU A 382 -8.97 12.12 17.41
CA GLU A 382 -9.79 12.94 18.31
C GLU A 382 -9.95 12.32 19.70
N GLU A 383 -10.01 10.99 19.81
CA GLU A 383 -10.13 10.31 21.10
C GLU A 383 -8.78 10.16 21.82
N THR A 384 -7.66 10.16 21.09
CA THR A 384 -6.34 9.77 21.63
C THR A 384 -5.31 10.90 21.74
N HIS A 385 -5.42 11.95 20.93
CA HIS A 385 -4.50 13.09 20.89
C HIS A 385 -3.02 12.69 20.94
N PRO A 386 -2.51 11.95 19.93
CA PRO A 386 -1.14 11.44 19.94
C PRO A 386 -0.12 12.58 19.99
N LYS A 387 0.92 12.39 20.79
CA LYS A 387 1.92 13.43 21.11
C LYS A 387 3.29 13.18 20.49
N ASN A 388 3.57 11.96 20.08
CA ASN A 388 4.89 11.52 19.65
C ASN A 388 4.77 10.45 18.53
N TYR A 389 5.91 10.06 17.96
CA TYR A 389 5.95 9.14 16.83
C TYR A 389 5.43 7.75 17.20
N SER A 390 5.79 7.21 18.37
CA SER A 390 5.33 5.88 18.78
C SER A 390 3.81 5.80 18.95
N GLU A 391 3.17 6.87 19.42
CA GLU A 391 1.70 6.94 19.50
C GLU A 391 1.05 7.00 18.12
N LEU A 392 1.64 7.69 17.13
CA LEU A 392 1.16 7.64 15.74
C LEU A 392 1.34 6.26 15.12
N LEU A 393 2.48 5.60 15.37
CA LEU A 393 2.73 4.23 14.95
C LEU A 393 1.65 3.30 15.50
N GLN A 394 1.31 3.47 16.77
CA GLN A 394 0.30 2.68 17.42
C GLN A 394 -1.09 2.91 16.81
N ILE A 395 -1.45 4.15 16.52
CA ILE A 395 -2.72 4.48 15.84
C ILE A 395 -2.77 3.86 14.45
N SER A 396 -1.66 3.93 13.69
CA SER A 396 -1.56 3.24 12.39
C SER A 396 -1.79 1.73 12.54
N GLY A 397 -1.19 1.08 13.53
CA GLY A 397 -1.46 -0.33 13.79
C GLY A 397 -2.93 -0.63 14.13
N LEU A 398 -3.53 0.20 15.00
CA LEU A 398 -4.92 0.06 15.45
C LEU A 398 -5.95 0.34 14.34
N SER A 399 -5.62 1.19 13.37
CA SER A 399 -6.50 1.52 12.25
C SER A 399 -6.57 0.43 11.18
N HIS A 400 -5.62 -0.50 11.20
CA HIS A 400 -5.51 -1.59 10.23
C HIS A 400 -5.66 -2.96 10.90
N GLY A 401 -6.91 -3.32 11.21
CA GLY A 401 -7.25 -4.65 11.69
C GLY A 401 -8.69 -4.79 12.12
N THR A 402 -9.29 -5.95 11.82
CA THR A 402 -10.65 -6.26 12.26
C THR A 402 -10.65 -6.56 13.75
N ASP A 403 -11.56 -5.91 14.48
CA ASP A 403 -11.72 -5.99 15.94
C ASP A 403 -10.46 -5.62 16.76
N VAL A 404 -9.61 -4.75 16.19
CA VAL A 404 -8.44 -4.17 16.88
C VAL A 404 -8.83 -2.92 17.67
N TRP A 405 -9.49 -1.96 17.02
CA TRP A 405 -9.97 -0.74 17.67
C TRP A 405 -11.38 -0.90 18.28
N ARG A 406 -12.41 -0.97 17.43
CA ARG A 406 -13.83 -0.93 17.83
C ARG A 406 -14.21 -2.12 18.69
N GLY A 407 -14.80 -1.87 19.85
CA GLY A 407 -15.20 -2.90 20.82
C GLY A 407 -14.01 -3.58 21.50
N ASN A 408 -12.82 -2.96 21.46
CA ASN A 408 -11.59 -3.50 22.02
C ASN A 408 -10.72 -2.38 22.61
N ALA A 409 -9.73 -1.87 21.86
CA ALA A 409 -8.83 -0.84 22.36
C ALA A 409 -9.57 0.47 22.70
N ASP A 410 -10.65 0.80 21.99
CA ASP A 410 -11.45 1.99 22.26
C ASP A 410 -12.16 1.93 23.63
N GLU A 411 -12.77 0.80 23.97
CA GLU A 411 -13.40 0.55 25.28
C GLU A 411 -12.36 0.63 26.41
N LEU A 412 -11.20 -0.02 26.23
CA LEU A 412 -10.12 0.00 27.22
C LEU A 412 -9.59 1.42 27.50
N ILE A 413 -9.51 2.25 26.46
CA ILE A 413 -9.09 3.65 26.59
C ILE A 413 -10.19 4.50 27.24
N LYS A 414 -11.44 4.34 26.81
CA LYS A 414 -12.60 5.06 27.37
C LYS A 414 -12.83 4.75 28.85
N ASP A 415 -12.63 3.51 29.25
CA ASP A 415 -12.77 3.07 30.65
C ASP A 415 -11.55 3.40 31.52
N GLY A 416 -10.48 3.94 30.92
CA GLY A 416 -9.24 4.29 31.63
C GLY A 416 -8.43 3.07 32.10
N VAL A 417 -8.73 1.88 31.59
CA VAL A 417 -8.00 0.63 31.88
C VAL A 417 -6.64 0.63 31.20
N ALA A 418 -6.56 1.21 30.00
CA ALA A 418 -5.35 1.39 29.22
C ALA A 418 -5.31 2.79 28.61
N ASN A 419 -4.16 3.19 28.08
CA ASN A 419 -3.99 4.38 27.23
C ASN A 419 -3.38 3.98 25.87
N ILE A 420 -3.31 4.92 24.94
CA ILE A 420 -2.81 4.67 23.58
C ILE A 420 -1.42 4.00 23.58
N GLY A 421 -0.49 4.40 24.45
CA GLY A 421 0.84 3.80 24.53
C GLY A 421 0.86 2.36 25.10
N THR A 422 -0.20 1.92 25.76
CA THR A 422 -0.26 0.59 26.43
C THR A 422 -1.14 -0.44 25.73
N VAL A 423 -2.08 -0.03 24.87
CA VAL A 423 -2.94 -0.99 24.15
C VAL A 423 -2.15 -1.80 23.11
N ILE A 424 -2.78 -2.83 22.54
CA ILE A 424 -2.16 -3.69 21.52
C ILE A 424 -2.46 -3.12 20.13
N GLY A 425 -1.49 -2.45 19.51
CA GLY A 425 -1.64 -1.84 18.18
C GLY A 425 -0.92 -2.59 17.08
N THR A 426 0.12 -3.37 17.43
CA THR A 426 0.89 -4.14 16.45
C THR A 426 1.20 -5.52 17.02
N ARG A 427 1.42 -6.50 16.14
CA ARG A 427 1.74 -7.86 16.59
C ARG A 427 3.07 -7.91 17.36
N ASP A 428 4.06 -7.14 16.95
CA ASP A 428 5.36 -7.06 17.60
C ASP A 428 5.24 -6.54 19.04
N LYS A 429 4.27 -5.66 19.30
CA LYS A 429 3.97 -5.19 20.66
C LYS A 429 3.53 -6.35 21.55
N ILE A 430 2.77 -7.32 21.04
CA ILE A 430 2.46 -8.55 21.79
C ILE A 430 3.72 -9.28 22.22
N MET A 431 4.62 -9.55 21.26
CA MET A 431 5.83 -10.29 21.56
C MET A 431 6.72 -9.54 22.56
N THR A 432 6.94 -8.25 22.35
CA THR A 432 7.81 -7.42 23.20
C THR A 432 7.23 -7.20 24.60
N ASP A 433 5.93 -6.91 24.73
CA ASP A 433 5.27 -6.75 26.02
C ASP A 433 5.33 -8.07 26.82
N LEU A 434 5.03 -9.22 26.20
CA LEU A 434 5.08 -10.51 26.88
C LEU A 434 6.50 -10.87 27.35
N ILE A 435 7.53 -10.61 26.54
CA ILE A 435 8.93 -10.77 26.96
C ILE A 435 9.25 -9.84 28.14
N ASN A 436 8.74 -8.60 28.13
CA ASN A 436 8.91 -7.66 29.24
C ASN A 436 8.22 -8.12 30.53
N TYR A 437 7.08 -8.82 30.43
CA TYR A 437 6.42 -9.49 31.57
C TYR A 437 7.16 -10.76 32.03
N GLY A 438 8.09 -11.31 31.24
CA GLY A 438 8.88 -12.49 31.58
C GLY A 438 8.40 -13.81 30.96
N VAL A 439 7.45 -13.74 30.01
CA VAL A 439 7.04 -14.90 29.19
C VAL A 439 8.21 -15.33 28.31
N GLN A 440 8.35 -16.64 28.07
CA GLN A 440 9.46 -17.14 27.26
C GLN A 440 9.38 -16.59 25.82
N PRO A 441 10.51 -16.19 25.19
CA PRO A 441 10.49 -15.57 23.86
C PRO A 441 9.79 -16.40 22.78
N GLU A 442 9.97 -17.73 22.79
CA GLU A 442 9.30 -18.64 21.86
C GLU A 442 7.77 -18.64 22.11
N SER A 443 7.31 -18.74 23.36
CA SER A 443 5.89 -18.64 23.71
C SER A 443 5.30 -17.29 23.27
N ALA A 444 6.00 -16.18 23.55
CA ALA A 444 5.58 -14.84 23.15
C ALA A 444 5.41 -14.71 21.62
N PHE A 445 6.33 -15.29 20.84
CA PHE A 445 6.23 -15.34 19.38
C PHE A 445 5.03 -16.19 18.90
N GLN A 446 4.82 -17.37 19.49
CA GLN A 446 3.68 -18.23 19.11
C GLN A 446 2.34 -17.57 19.46
N ILE A 447 2.25 -16.90 20.61
CA ILE A 447 1.06 -16.13 21.01
C ILE A 447 0.82 -15.00 20.01
N MET A 448 1.83 -14.18 19.71
CA MET A 448 1.75 -13.13 18.69
C MET A 448 1.22 -13.66 17.35
N GLU A 449 1.79 -14.75 16.83
CA GLU A 449 1.40 -15.31 15.53
C GLU A 449 -0.01 -15.92 15.52
N LYS A 450 -0.50 -16.46 16.65
CA LYS A 450 -1.88 -16.93 16.79
C LYS A 450 -2.86 -15.77 16.84
N VAL A 451 -2.59 -14.76 17.67
CA VAL A 451 -3.47 -13.59 17.89
C VAL A 451 -3.63 -12.78 16.61
N ARG A 452 -2.54 -12.48 15.90
CA ARG A 452 -2.61 -11.70 14.64
C ARG A 452 -3.37 -12.41 13.51
N LYS A 453 -3.65 -13.71 13.66
CA LYS A 453 -4.45 -14.54 12.74
C LYS A 453 -5.86 -14.83 13.27
N GLY A 454 -6.28 -14.17 14.35
CA GLY A 454 -7.60 -14.36 14.93
C GLY A 454 -7.82 -15.71 15.61
N LYS A 455 -6.73 -16.40 15.98
CA LYS A 455 -6.79 -17.74 16.61
C LYS A 455 -6.84 -17.68 18.14
N GLY A 456 -6.85 -16.48 18.73
CA GLY A 456 -6.86 -16.29 20.19
C GLY A 456 -5.64 -16.86 20.89
N VAL A 457 -5.80 -17.21 22.17
CA VAL A 457 -4.73 -17.71 23.05
C VAL A 457 -5.13 -19.07 23.66
N SER A 458 -4.29 -20.09 23.54
CA SER A 458 -4.55 -21.42 24.14
C SER A 458 -4.48 -21.37 25.67
N GLU A 459 -5.17 -22.29 26.35
CA GLU A 459 -5.22 -22.34 27.82
C GLU A 459 -3.83 -22.41 28.47
N GLU A 460 -2.90 -23.18 27.88
CA GLU A 460 -1.50 -23.25 28.31
C GLU A 460 -0.81 -21.88 28.29
N TYR A 461 -0.99 -21.12 27.21
CA TYR A 461 -0.40 -19.79 27.08
C TYR A 461 -1.09 -18.77 27.98
N GLN A 462 -2.39 -18.89 28.21
CA GLN A 462 -3.06 -18.04 29.20
C GLN A 462 -2.52 -18.29 30.61
N ALA A 463 -2.24 -19.55 30.98
CA ALA A 463 -1.64 -19.87 32.27
C ALA A 463 -0.24 -19.25 32.40
N GLU A 464 0.60 -19.39 31.37
CA GLU A 464 1.94 -18.76 31.34
C GLU A 464 1.85 -17.23 31.43
N MET A 465 0.93 -16.60 30.68
CA MET A 465 0.70 -15.14 30.74
C MET A 465 0.28 -14.70 32.15
N ARG A 466 -0.64 -15.42 32.80
CA ARG A 466 -1.08 -15.09 34.16
C ARG A 466 0.03 -15.30 35.20
N GLU A 467 0.84 -16.35 35.05
CA GLU A 467 2.01 -16.61 35.91
C GLU A 467 3.06 -15.49 35.80
N ALA A 468 3.26 -14.96 34.59
CA ALA A 468 4.11 -13.80 34.32
C ALA A 468 3.50 -12.46 34.76
N GLY A 469 2.27 -12.45 35.30
CA GLY A 469 1.60 -11.25 35.79
C GLY A 469 1.00 -10.37 34.68
N VAL A 470 0.75 -10.92 33.49
CA VAL A 470 0.06 -10.21 32.41
C VAL A 470 -1.39 -9.91 32.85
N PRO A 471 -1.87 -8.65 32.73
CA PRO A 471 -3.23 -8.31 33.11
C PRO A 471 -4.31 -9.05 32.32
N GLU A 472 -5.45 -9.36 32.96
CA GLU A 472 -6.52 -10.12 32.30
C GLU A 472 -7.12 -9.37 31.09
N TRP A 473 -7.24 -8.04 31.16
CA TRP A 473 -7.72 -7.23 30.03
C TRP A 473 -6.86 -7.42 28.77
N TYR A 474 -5.56 -7.67 28.94
CA TYR A 474 -4.62 -7.89 27.85
C TYR A 474 -4.87 -9.24 27.17
N ILE A 475 -5.15 -10.27 27.98
CA ILE A 475 -5.53 -11.61 27.51
C ILE A 475 -6.87 -11.54 26.77
N GLU A 476 -7.86 -10.83 27.31
CA GLU A 476 -9.17 -10.64 26.68
C GLU A 476 -9.06 -9.88 25.35
N SER A 477 -8.25 -8.83 25.30
CA SER A 477 -7.97 -8.07 24.07
C SER A 477 -7.39 -8.97 22.97
N CYS A 478 -6.48 -9.90 23.32
CA CYS A 478 -5.93 -10.88 22.39
C CYS A 478 -6.98 -11.79 21.73
N PHE A 479 -8.12 -12.06 22.37
CA PHE A 479 -9.21 -12.89 21.80
C PHE A 479 -10.10 -12.14 20.80
N LYS A 480 -10.19 -10.80 20.96
CA LYS A 480 -11.02 -9.96 20.11
C LYS A 480 -10.39 -9.80 18.72
N ILE A 481 -9.08 -9.55 18.67
CA ILE A 481 -8.30 -9.31 17.44
C ILE A 481 -8.49 -10.44 16.42
N LYS A 482 -8.91 -10.09 15.19
CA LYS A 482 -9.01 -11.05 14.06
C LYS A 482 -7.83 -10.97 13.11
N TYR A 483 -7.26 -9.77 12.95
CA TYR A 483 -6.11 -9.52 12.09
C TYR A 483 -5.35 -8.29 12.59
N MET A 484 -4.02 -8.30 12.51
CA MET A 484 -3.19 -7.18 12.96
C MET A 484 -1.86 -7.07 12.19
N PHE A 485 -1.43 -5.84 11.93
CA PHE A 485 -0.21 -5.51 11.18
C PHE A 485 1.10 -5.66 11.99
N PRO A 486 2.24 -5.86 11.29
CA PRO A 486 3.58 -5.73 11.87
C PRO A 486 3.95 -4.27 12.16
N ARG A 487 4.71 -4.06 13.23
CA ARG A 487 5.25 -2.74 13.64
C ARG A 487 6.11 -2.11 12.55
N ALA A 488 6.88 -2.91 11.82
CA ALA A 488 7.68 -2.44 10.69
C ALA A 488 6.85 -1.79 9.57
N HIS A 489 5.67 -2.34 9.28
CA HIS A 489 4.77 -1.77 8.27
C HIS A 489 4.21 -0.43 8.76
N ALA A 490 3.71 -0.39 10.00
CA ALA A 490 3.23 0.85 10.61
C ALA A 490 4.32 1.95 10.63
N ALA A 491 5.55 1.61 11.04
CA ALA A 491 6.67 2.55 11.05
C ALA A 491 6.95 3.15 9.67
N ALA A 492 6.98 2.32 8.62
CA ALA A 492 7.21 2.76 7.25
C ALA A 492 6.10 3.70 6.73
N TYR A 493 4.84 3.39 7.05
CA TYR A 493 3.69 4.18 6.61
C TYR A 493 3.61 5.52 7.36
N VAL A 494 3.89 5.53 8.67
CA VAL A 494 3.97 6.77 9.45
C VAL A 494 5.12 7.65 8.95
N LEU A 495 6.28 7.07 8.59
CA LEU A 495 7.39 7.78 7.97
C LEU A 495 6.96 8.50 6.68
N MET A 496 6.24 7.83 5.78
CA MET A 496 5.69 8.46 4.56
C MET A 496 4.66 9.55 4.89
N ALA A 497 3.75 9.27 5.82
CA ALA A 497 2.71 10.21 6.21
C ALA A 497 3.28 11.51 6.77
N LEU A 498 4.32 11.43 7.63
CA LEU A 498 4.99 12.60 8.19
C LEU A 498 5.75 13.40 7.14
N ARG A 499 6.44 12.73 6.20
CA ARG A 499 7.09 13.40 5.07
C ARG A 499 6.09 14.18 4.21
N ILE A 500 4.93 13.58 3.89
CA ILE A 500 3.87 14.26 3.13
C ILE A 500 3.26 15.41 3.94
N ALA A 501 3.02 15.17 5.23
CA ALA A 501 2.45 16.17 6.13
C ALA A 501 3.38 17.39 6.33
N TYR A 502 4.70 17.22 6.26
CA TYR A 502 5.66 18.33 6.23
C TYR A 502 5.38 19.32 5.09
N TYR A 503 5.13 18.82 3.88
CA TYR A 503 4.71 19.68 2.76
C TYR A 503 3.34 20.30 2.99
N LYS A 504 2.40 19.59 3.63
CA LYS A 504 1.10 20.15 3.96
C LYS A 504 1.19 21.37 4.87
N VAL A 505 2.10 21.34 5.86
CA VAL A 505 2.34 22.46 6.78
C VAL A 505 3.09 23.58 6.07
N TYR A 506 4.28 23.29 5.52
CA TYR A 506 5.25 24.30 5.13
C TYR A 506 5.22 24.67 3.63
N PHE A 507 4.68 23.80 2.78
CA PHE A 507 4.60 23.99 1.32
C PHE A 507 3.20 23.63 0.78
N PRO A 508 2.13 24.22 1.35
CA PRO A 508 0.74 23.80 1.11
C PRO A 508 0.32 23.78 -0.36
N MET A 509 0.74 24.77 -1.16
CA MET A 509 0.42 24.78 -2.59
C MET A 509 1.00 23.57 -3.33
N LEU A 510 2.24 23.16 -2.99
CA LEU A 510 2.86 21.97 -3.55
C LEU A 510 2.15 20.70 -3.08
N TYR A 511 1.75 20.66 -1.80
CA TYR A 511 0.96 19.57 -1.24
C TYR A 511 -0.36 19.37 -2.00
N TYR A 512 -1.13 20.44 -2.20
CA TYR A 512 -2.42 20.35 -2.89
C TYR A 512 -2.24 19.98 -4.36
N ALA A 513 -1.29 20.59 -5.07
CA ALA A 513 -0.98 20.21 -6.45
C ALA A 513 -0.65 18.72 -6.56
N ALA A 514 0.26 18.21 -5.73
CA ALA A 514 0.60 16.79 -5.72
C ALA A 514 -0.57 15.88 -5.32
N TYR A 515 -1.36 16.27 -4.30
CA TYR A 515 -2.51 15.49 -3.85
C TYR A 515 -3.54 15.32 -4.97
N PHE A 516 -3.91 16.42 -5.63
CA PHE A 516 -4.92 16.39 -6.68
C PHE A 516 -4.43 15.76 -7.98
N SER A 517 -3.12 15.81 -8.27
CA SER A 517 -2.56 15.12 -9.45
C SER A 517 -2.34 13.62 -9.26
N VAL A 518 -2.02 13.18 -8.03
CA VAL A 518 -1.56 11.80 -7.79
C VAL A 518 -2.65 10.94 -7.15
N ARG A 519 -3.38 11.46 -6.16
CA ARG A 519 -4.32 10.64 -5.35
C ARG A 519 -5.78 10.83 -5.73
N ALA A 520 -6.17 12.06 -6.02
CA ALA A 520 -7.55 12.37 -6.30
C ALA A 520 -7.93 11.90 -7.70
N THR A 521 -9.03 11.17 -7.81
CA THR A 521 -9.49 10.59 -9.09
C THR A 521 -10.90 11.02 -9.48
N ASN A 522 -11.63 11.69 -8.58
CA ASN A 522 -13.02 12.08 -8.79
C ASN A 522 -13.26 13.51 -8.32
N PHE A 523 -13.67 14.39 -9.23
CA PHE A 523 -13.71 15.83 -9.03
C PHE A 523 -15.08 16.43 -9.38
N ASP A 524 -15.39 17.53 -8.72
CA ASP A 524 -16.39 18.51 -9.17
C ASP A 524 -15.67 19.85 -9.39
N ILE A 525 -14.92 19.93 -10.49
CA ILE A 525 -14.11 21.10 -10.82
C ILE A 525 -14.92 22.38 -11.00
N VAL A 526 -16.22 22.25 -11.29
CA VAL A 526 -17.14 23.38 -11.37
C VAL A 526 -17.42 23.93 -9.97
N ALA A 527 -17.73 23.07 -9.01
CA ALA A 527 -17.91 23.50 -7.63
C ALA A 527 -16.62 24.08 -7.04
N MET A 528 -15.48 23.43 -7.28
CA MET A 528 -14.16 23.87 -6.81
C MET A 528 -13.79 25.25 -7.37
N SER A 529 -13.93 25.45 -8.69
CA SER A 529 -13.55 26.72 -9.35
C SER A 529 -14.49 27.90 -9.04
N ARG A 530 -15.71 27.64 -8.58
CA ARG A 530 -16.64 28.67 -8.07
C ARG A 530 -16.37 29.05 -6.61
N GLY A 531 -15.36 28.43 -5.98
CA GLY A 531 -14.85 28.79 -4.67
C GLY A 531 -15.61 28.18 -3.49
N LEU A 532 -15.37 28.77 -2.31
CA LEU A 532 -15.71 28.20 -1.01
C LEU A 532 -17.18 27.80 -0.85
N ASN A 533 -18.10 28.71 -1.16
CA ASN A 533 -19.53 28.49 -0.95
C ASN A 533 -20.05 27.32 -1.81
N SER A 534 -19.66 27.26 -3.08
CA SER A 534 -20.09 26.20 -3.98
C SER A 534 -19.54 24.84 -3.56
N THR A 535 -18.27 24.80 -3.15
CA THR A 535 -17.61 23.59 -2.64
C THR A 535 -18.30 23.09 -1.36
N LYS A 536 -18.55 23.97 -0.38
CA LYS A 536 -19.25 23.61 0.87
C LYS A 536 -20.68 23.13 0.62
N SER A 537 -21.42 23.77 -0.29
CA SER A 537 -22.76 23.31 -0.66
C SER A 537 -22.75 21.89 -1.19
N LYS A 538 -21.78 21.55 -2.05
CA LYS A 538 -21.66 20.19 -2.60
C LYS A 538 -21.27 19.15 -1.53
N ILE A 539 -20.39 19.51 -0.62
CA ILE A 539 -20.06 18.67 0.55
C ILE A 539 -21.31 18.37 1.37
N GLN A 540 -22.14 19.38 1.67
CA GLN A 540 -23.35 19.21 2.46
C GLN A 540 -24.40 18.36 1.73
N GLU A 541 -24.55 18.53 0.42
CA GLU A 541 -25.43 17.70 -0.40
C GLU A 541 -25.08 16.20 -0.28
N ILE A 542 -23.78 15.87 -0.37
CA ILE A 542 -23.33 14.48 -0.25
C ILE A 542 -23.48 13.97 1.19
N LYS A 543 -23.12 14.78 2.20
CA LYS A 543 -23.26 14.39 3.62
C LYS A 543 -24.72 14.12 4.01
N GLN A 544 -25.69 14.82 3.43
CA GLN A 544 -27.12 14.60 3.68
C GLN A 544 -27.62 13.24 3.18
N GLN A 545 -26.94 12.61 2.23
CA GLN A 545 -27.26 11.26 1.77
C GLN A 545 -26.88 10.17 2.79
N GLY A 546 -25.99 10.47 3.74
CA GLY A 546 -25.57 9.54 4.79
C GLY A 546 -25.09 8.20 4.23
N ASN A 547 -25.72 7.10 4.66
CA ASN A 547 -25.35 5.75 4.23
C ASN A 547 -25.79 5.43 2.79
N ASP A 548 -26.72 6.20 2.22
CA ASP A 548 -27.21 6.02 0.85
C ASP A 548 -26.26 6.62 -0.21
N ALA A 549 -25.25 7.38 0.23
CA ALA A 549 -24.22 7.92 -0.66
C ALA A 549 -23.49 6.80 -1.42
N SER A 550 -23.38 6.95 -2.74
CA SER A 550 -22.67 5.98 -3.58
C SER A 550 -21.17 5.96 -3.27
N ALA A 551 -20.47 4.91 -3.71
CA ALA A 551 -19.01 4.86 -3.58
C ALA A 551 -18.35 6.08 -4.25
N LYS A 552 -18.84 6.44 -5.44
CA LYS A 552 -18.37 7.62 -6.18
C LYS A 552 -18.61 8.92 -5.39
N ASP A 553 -19.75 9.07 -4.73
CA ASP A 553 -20.03 10.26 -3.93
C ASP A 553 -19.13 10.33 -2.68
N LYS A 554 -18.82 9.20 -2.05
CA LYS A 554 -17.87 9.14 -0.92
C LYS A 554 -16.44 9.48 -1.35
N ASP A 555 -16.03 9.03 -2.52
CA ASP A 555 -14.73 9.37 -3.10
C ASP A 555 -14.67 10.88 -3.44
N LEU A 556 -15.73 11.42 -4.05
CA LEU A 556 -15.85 12.86 -4.32
C LEU A 556 -15.84 13.68 -3.03
N LEU A 557 -16.56 13.24 -2.00
CA LEU A 557 -16.59 13.92 -0.71
C LEU A 557 -15.18 14.04 -0.13
N THR A 558 -14.38 12.98 -0.20
CA THR A 558 -12.98 13.01 0.26
C THR A 558 -12.20 14.11 -0.46
N VAL A 559 -12.26 14.17 -1.79
CA VAL A 559 -11.57 15.19 -2.59
C VAL A 559 -12.08 16.60 -2.25
N LEU A 560 -13.39 16.79 -2.10
CA LEU A 560 -13.97 18.08 -1.77
C LEU A 560 -13.62 18.56 -0.36
N GLU A 561 -13.45 17.67 0.62
CA GLU A 561 -12.98 18.06 1.96
C GLU A 561 -11.57 18.69 1.90
N ILE A 562 -10.67 18.14 1.08
CA ILE A 562 -9.34 18.72 0.85
C ILE A 562 -9.41 20.00 0.00
N ALA A 563 -10.30 20.07 -0.99
CA ALA A 563 -10.50 21.31 -1.76
C ALA A 563 -11.04 22.45 -0.89
N ASN A 564 -11.97 22.14 0.02
CA ASN A 564 -12.46 23.10 1.01
C ASN A 564 -11.35 23.57 1.96
N GLU A 565 -10.48 22.66 2.43
CA GLU A 565 -9.31 23.03 3.23
C GLU A 565 -8.37 23.98 2.46
N ALA A 566 -8.07 23.68 1.20
CA ALA A 566 -7.24 24.54 0.36
C ALA A 566 -7.84 25.95 0.21
N LEU A 567 -9.16 26.04 -0.06
CA LEU A 567 -9.90 27.30 -0.17
C LEU A 567 -9.91 28.11 1.14
N GLU A 568 -10.08 27.45 2.29
CA GLU A 568 -10.04 28.11 3.61
C GLU A 568 -8.64 28.61 3.98
N ARG A 569 -7.60 27.96 3.45
CA ARG A 569 -6.21 28.42 3.56
C ARG A 569 -5.84 29.49 2.54
N GLY A 570 -6.81 29.90 1.72
CA GLY A 570 -6.70 30.99 0.76
C GLY A 570 -6.27 30.59 -0.64
N TYR A 571 -6.16 29.29 -0.97
CA TYR A 571 -5.81 28.81 -2.31
C TYR A 571 -7.04 28.64 -3.19
N ASP A 572 -6.96 29.09 -4.43
CA ASP A 572 -8.07 29.04 -5.37
C ASP A 572 -7.94 27.88 -6.35
N PHE A 573 -9.06 27.52 -6.99
CA PHE A 573 -9.09 26.60 -8.12
C PHE A 573 -9.61 27.33 -9.34
N SER A 574 -9.07 27.02 -10.52
CA SER A 574 -9.68 27.45 -11.78
C SER A 574 -10.24 26.27 -12.55
N MET A 575 -11.20 26.56 -13.42
CA MET A 575 -11.55 25.64 -14.50
C MET A 575 -10.33 25.33 -15.36
N VAL A 576 -10.47 24.34 -16.23
CA VAL A 576 -9.48 24.06 -17.27
C VAL A 576 -9.25 25.30 -18.15
N ASP A 577 -7.99 25.53 -18.52
CA ASP A 577 -7.53 26.56 -19.43
C ASP A 577 -6.91 25.87 -20.66
N LEU A 578 -7.41 26.20 -21.85
CA LEU A 578 -6.98 25.55 -23.10
C LEU A 578 -5.47 25.58 -23.33
N TYR A 579 -4.79 26.62 -22.86
CA TYR A 579 -3.38 26.86 -23.15
C TYR A 579 -2.47 26.61 -21.95
N LYS A 580 -3.02 26.52 -20.73
CA LYS A 580 -2.24 26.27 -19.51
C LYS A 580 -2.46 24.90 -18.88
N SER A 581 -3.68 24.36 -18.91
CA SER A 581 -3.99 23.08 -18.26
C SER A 581 -3.13 21.96 -18.80
N ASP A 582 -2.67 21.08 -17.94
CA ASP A 582 -2.04 19.83 -18.36
C ASP A 582 -3.11 18.77 -18.71
N SER A 583 -2.68 17.64 -19.28
CA SER A 583 -3.57 16.50 -19.47
C SER A 583 -4.02 15.87 -18.15
N GLU A 584 -3.12 15.77 -17.18
CA GLU A 584 -3.30 14.97 -15.94
C GLU A 584 -2.87 15.72 -14.68
N GLN A 585 -1.96 16.70 -14.79
CA GLN A 585 -1.39 17.40 -13.63
C GLN A 585 -2.12 18.71 -13.29
N TRP A 586 -2.42 18.94 -12.01
CA TRP A 586 -2.86 20.24 -11.52
C TRP A 586 -1.68 21.23 -11.52
N ILE A 587 -1.83 22.32 -12.26
CA ILE A 587 -0.76 23.31 -12.47
C ILE A 587 -0.91 24.47 -11.49
N ILE A 588 0.20 24.88 -10.87
CA ILE A 588 0.24 26.03 -9.96
C ILE A 588 0.43 27.32 -10.76
N GLU A 589 -0.51 28.26 -10.62
CA GLU A 589 -0.40 29.63 -11.12
C GLU A 589 -0.64 30.62 -9.99
N GLY A 590 0.45 31.15 -9.41
CA GLY A 590 0.37 32.03 -8.25
C GLY A 590 -0.27 31.32 -7.06
N ASN A 591 -1.49 31.73 -6.72
CA ASN A 591 -2.26 31.15 -5.61
C ASN A 591 -3.42 30.24 -6.07
N THR A 592 -3.44 29.89 -7.36
CA THR A 592 -4.51 29.13 -8.00
C THR A 592 -3.99 27.82 -8.55
N LEU A 593 -4.76 26.75 -8.38
CA LEU A 593 -4.56 25.45 -9.03
C LEU A 593 -5.45 25.36 -10.27
N ILE A 594 -4.82 25.20 -11.43
CA ILE A 594 -5.49 25.03 -12.71
C ILE A 594 -5.80 23.54 -12.91
N ALA A 595 -7.09 23.24 -13.10
CA ALA A 595 -7.55 21.87 -13.33
C ALA A 595 -6.95 21.25 -14.61
N PRO A 596 -6.54 19.97 -14.60
CA PRO A 596 -6.15 19.25 -15.81
C PRO A 596 -7.36 18.82 -16.62
N PHE A 597 -7.16 18.51 -17.91
CA PHE A 597 -8.27 18.10 -18.77
C PHE A 597 -8.96 16.79 -18.32
N ASN A 598 -8.21 15.81 -17.79
CA ASN A 598 -8.81 14.54 -17.35
C ASN A 598 -9.69 14.66 -16.08
N SER A 599 -9.68 15.81 -15.40
CA SER A 599 -10.60 16.10 -14.30
C SER A 599 -12.01 16.50 -14.79
N VAL A 600 -12.17 16.74 -16.09
CA VAL A 600 -13.45 17.11 -16.70
C VAL A 600 -14.35 15.87 -16.81
N PRO A 601 -15.60 15.92 -16.30
CA PRO A 601 -16.50 14.77 -16.35
C PRO A 601 -16.70 14.24 -17.78
N GLY A 602 -16.34 12.97 -18.01
CA GLY A 602 -16.47 12.31 -19.31
C GLY A 602 -15.32 12.52 -20.28
N LEU A 603 -14.28 13.27 -19.88
CA LEU A 603 -13.05 13.47 -20.67
C LEU A 603 -11.96 12.50 -20.17
N GLY A 604 -11.71 11.42 -20.91
CA GLY A 604 -10.67 10.44 -20.55
C GLY A 604 -9.26 10.87 -20.95
N ASP A 605 -8.25 10.24 -20.34
CA ASP A 605 -6.82 10.61 -20.49
C ASP A 605 -6.34 10.70 -21.94
N ASN A 606 -6.86 9.86 -22.85
CA ASN A 606 -6.51 9.90 -24.27
C ASN A 606 -6.94 11.21 -24.94
N VAL A 607 -8.13 11.72 -24.62
CA VAL A 607 -8.62 13.00 -25.15
C VAL A 607 -7.84 14.15 -24.51
N ALA A 608 -7.56 14.07 -23.21
CA ALA A 608 -6.74 15.06 -22.50
C ALA A 608 -5.36 15.21 -23.14
N LYS A 609 -4.66 14.09 -23.37
CA LYS A 609 -3.36 14.04 -24.05
C LYS A 609 -3.44 14.57 -25.47
N ARG A 610 -4.52 14.24 -26.21
CA ARG A 610 -4.72 14.72 -27.58
C ARG A 610 -4.91 16.23 -27.64
N ILE A 611 -5.64 16.84 -26.70
CA ILE A 611 -5.78 18.31 -26.63
C ILE A 611 -4.40 18.97 -26.43
N VAL A 612 -3.62 18.47 -25.48
CA VAL A 612 -2.28 18.99 -25.17
C VAL A 612 -1.31 18.81 -26.36
N ALA A 613 -1.34 17.65 -27.01
CA ALA A 613 -0.53 17.39 -28.21
C ALA A 613 -0.94 18.31 -29.37
N ALA A 614 -2.24 18.43 -29.63
CA ALA A 614 -2.75 19.30 -30.69
C ALA A 614 -2.36 20.75 -30.46
N ARG A 615 -2.54 21.33 -29.26
CA ARG A 615 -2.17 22.74 -29.02
C ARG A 615 -0.67 23.00 -29.18
N ALA A 616 0.18 21.99 -28.96
CA ALA A 616 1.63 22.11 -29.15
C ALA A 616 2.02 22.21 -30.63
N GLU A 617 1.21 21.67 -31.55
CA GLU A 617 1.39 21.83 -33.00
C GLU A 617 0.93 23.21 -33.50
N GLY A 618 0.10 23.91 -32.74
CA GLY A 618 -0.40 25.24 -33.04
C GLY A 618 -1.68 25.56 -32.27
N GLU A 619 -1.93 26.84 -32.01
CA GLU A 619 -3.12 27.29 -31.29
C GLU A 619 -4.42 26.85 -31.98
N PHE A 620 -5.48 26.63 -31.18
CA PHE A 620 -6.81 26.39 -31.72
C PHE A 620 -7.41 27.68 -32.26
N LEU A 621 -7.84 27.66 -33.52
CA LEU A 621 -8.33 28.85 -34.22
C LEU A 621 -9.84 29.10 -33.99
N SER A 622 -10.59 28.05 -33.68
CA SER A 622 -12.04 28.09 -33.43
C SER A 622 -12.48 26.88 -32.61
N LYS A 623 -13.74 26.90 -32.17
CA LYS A 623 -14.36 25.76 -31.47
C LYS A 623 -14.42 24.52 -32.37
N GLU A 624 -14.65 24.69 -33.67
CA GLU A 624 -14.59 23.60 -34.64
C GLU A 624 -13.19 22.97 -34.72
N ASP A 625 -12.14 23.80 -34.75
CA ASP A 625 -10.74 23.34 -34.79
C ASP A 625 -10.38 22.52 -33.54
N LEU A 626 -10.79 22.98 -32.35
CA LEU A 626 -10.63 22.25 -31.09
C LEU A 626 -11.37 20.90 -31.12
N ALA A 627 -12.62 20.88 -31.60
CA ALA A 627 -13.41 19.65 -31.68
C ALA A 627 -12.73 18.61 -32.60
N GLN A 628 -12.22 19.04 -33.75
CA GLN A 628 -11.57 18.16 -34.72
C GLN A 628 -10.18 17.71 -34.27
N ARG A 629 -9.27 18.64 -33.96
CA ARG A 629 -7.88 18.32 -33.61
C ARG A 629 -7.76 17.73 -32.22
N GLY A 630 -8.47 18.28 -31.24
CA GLY A 630 -8.50 17.80 -29.86
C GLY A 630 -9.35 16.53 -29.68
N GLY A 631 -10.23 16.19 -30.63
CA GLY A 631 -11.13 15.04 -30.50
C GLY A 631 -12.19 15.23 -29.42
N VAL A 632 -12.61 16.48 -29.19
CA VAL A 632 -13.56 16.86 -28.14
C VAL A 632 -14.98 16.62 -28.63
N SER A 633 -15.75 15.81 -27.90
CA SER A 633 -17.13 15.51 -28.25
C SER A 633 -18.04 16.72 -28.08
N LYS A 634 -19.21 16.73 -28.74
CA LYS A 634 -20.19 17.82 -28.59
C LYS A 634 -20.57 18.05 -27.12
N THR A 635 -20.80 17.00 -26.35
CA THR A 635 -21.13 17.09 -24.92
C THR A 635 -20.03 17.80 -24.12
N LEU A 636 -18.76 17.53 -24.43
CA LEU A 636 -17.62 18.18 -23.79
C LEU A 636 -17.46 19.63 -24.24
N MET A 637 -17.73 19.94 -25.51
CA MET A 637 -17.76 21.31 -26.03
C MET A 637 -18.85 22.15 -25.37
N ASP A 638 -20.04 21.58 -25.16
CA ASP A 638 -21.14 22.23 -24.45
C ASP A 638 -20.72 22.51 -22.99
N PHE A 639 -20.11 21.53 -22.31
CA PHE A 639 -19.56 21.70 -20.97
C PHE A 639 -18.50 22.82 -20.89
N PHE A 640 -17.59 22.91 -21.86
CA PHE A 640 -16.59 23.97 -21.92
C PHE A 640 -17.19 25.35 -22.16
N ASN A 641 -18.21 25.47 -23.02
CA ASN A 641 -18.92 26.73 -23.23
C ASN A 641 -19.68 27.18 -21.97
N GLU A 642 -20.44 26.28 -21.34
CA GLU A 642 -21.24 26.57 -20.15
C GLU A 642 -20.39 27.04 -18.96
N ASN A 643 -19.15 26.57 -18.89
CA ASN A 643 -18.21 26.91 -17.82
C ASN A 643 -17.13 27.92 -18.25
N GLY A 644 -17.33 28.62 -19.37
CA GLY A 644 -16.51 29.76 -19.77
C GLY A 644 -15.11 29.45 -20.30
N VAL A 645 -14.77 28.18 -20.53
CA VAL A 645 -13.46 27.73 -21.03
C VAL A 645 -13.20 28.21 -22.46
N LEU A 646 -14.26 28.35 -23.28
CA LEU A 646 -14.17 28.77 -24.68
C LEU A 646 -14.50 30.26 -24.88
N THR A 647 -14.46 31.06 -23.81
CA THR A 647 -14.82 32.47 -23.88
C THR A 647 -13.87 33.22 -24.82
N GLY A 648 -14.43 33.91 -25.82
CA GLY A 648 -13.66 34.65 -26.82
C GLY A 648 -13.19 33.83 -28.03
N MET A 649 -13.44 32.52 -28.06
CA MET A 649 -13.15 31.67 -29.22
C MET A 649 -14.31 31.72 -30.25
N PRO A 650 -14.02 31.96 -31.55
CA PRO A 650 -15.05 31.94 -32.59
C PRO A 650 -15.56 30.51 -32.83
N ASP A 651 -16.82 30.37 -33.29
CA ASP A 651 -17.40 29.05 -33.54
C ASP A 651 -16.71 28.31 -34.70
N GLU A 652 -16.38 29.04 -35.78
CA GLU A 652 -15.73 28.51 -36.99
C GLU A 652 -14.63 29.46 -37.50
N ASN A 653 -13.69 28.92 -38.28
CA ASN A 653 -12.64 29.71 -38.93
C ASN A 653 -13.22 30.48 -40.14
N GLN A 654 -13.03 31.81 -40.18
CA GLN A 654 -13.46 32.61 -41.33
C GLN A 654 -12.58 32.43 -42.58
N LEU A 655 -11.37 31.89 -42.41
CA LEU A 655 -10.40 31.56 -43.48
C LEU A 655 -9.66 30.27 -43.11
N ALA A 656 -9.67 29.28 -44.00
CA ALA A 656 -8.84 28.09 -43.92
C ALA A 656 -7.72 28.18 -44.97
N LEU A 657 -6.45 28.12 -44.54
CA LEU A 657 -5.29 28.10 -45.41
C LEU A 657 -4.62 26.73 -45.28
N PHE A 658 -4.28 26.12 -46.43
CA PHE A 658 -3.70 24.78 -46.53
C PHE A 658 -2.26 24.71 -46.00
#